data_AF-A0A180G746-F1
#
_entry.id   AF-A0A180G746-F1
#
_cell.length_a   1.000
_cell.length_b   1.000
_cell.length_c   1.000
_cell.angle_alpha   90.00
_cell.angle_beta   90.00
_cell.angle_gamma   90.00
#
_symmetry.space_group_name_H-M   'P 1'
#
loop_
_entity.id
_entity.type
_entity.pdbx_description
1 polymer ?
#
loop_
_entity_poly.entity_id
_entity_poly.type
_entity_poly.pdbx_seq_one_letter_code
_entity_poly.pdbx_strand_id
1 'polypeptide(L)'
;MDSLEAAISRQDWPSAERLANSLDIEPAFIHKHILAHHLASAEQGPISLASLETVLGTDPTWVARLIVNYLNRPTPSLPSTSKSTYSYPQEHKLIKILAESTDLWLDQLSSAHLDFSLKQALGEPVEEPEDATKIDRVEQLIKQNPEIAEACSAKWFSVQASSKWEVYNQIYQAEQADEDNQHDKNEAVEDEVEETADWGDLELDPIKDLGEAVDQPDSNPPFISFLQSDLDELALLFASQLQLDRLKRLLDTHHLSLDSITLFDSIPLHARPGDLDYGQDLIALLPRPIPKPKSSISSKDVITSIFNPTQQRSLSSELAEQQLTDWYLLRVKAIDHFTGCIDAAIEIIQHGAASGVPGLESLAEDLSLLAKLLYDAPYSSGEYDWTLEEWSAKSPDEIVKAYLAGSCPSSLIKDIHRLVLPYLGVLESRRARASIPGAESTIPDSLRTWALNQANHLPMLEALIKASSPTNKLPERPIKSNEDLARILVACLYTSSSVNEWECMGRMFECMPAFPDNIPSSDEFNSADYLHGLFTTSSTGSTTWSSGGATSVYDALRLLDTGRLSSILDGLDEHLTTAEVLARWNVPLRLADLVLRFHGNKTAQQKLATRIARQEGGIEMESEEEWEVLLEAMIELSQPGRALDLLDKQEIPKLFFSGLLTSGKFKLAKSLFSSTSDGPLLEASTQEELVIAASREFYDNAESGNLHTKEMKMAYDCLTVVPQTSNIKKERDFIEATSRLASFKIESQAGVLMTPIEFRLKPNKLDLIAKVLEVNRTAYEHQDMIIDLVNKLGYGEDSLVQIKALSMVVRSAIGEGNLSVGTETCERMLGILERLKKRLRQDDRAGLSSRVEEASEVVWKTCEGISRYGGYGANHASLHGFKTKFMAHAIIICPPEEIPRLLVECKEAEAREACEERNGVERSTRSDSVPRAGSMWNSTELEKSLSDSNVISGGGTHLGLLAGTELASRTLERAASLFPFKSKTLPPLGGFRSVVTDSSPPRMALSTSMGAAHSSSARPPARPASPDPHPQRDFSGALEGLLQPDQDQQTAGFGVAVGTDRLTAALSNKFTSGVGWLIGANEDELS
;
A
#
# COMPACT_ATOMS: atom_id res chain seq x y z
N MET A 1 -85.37 35.79 -59.42
CA MET A 1 -84.71 36.00 -58.12
C MET A 1 -85.00 34.83 -57.18
N ASP A 2 -86.26 34.61 -56.83
CA ASP A 2 -86.74 33.60 -55.87
C ASP A 2 -86.09 32.19 -56.06
N SER A 3 -86.05 31.69 -57.30
CA SER A 3 -85.44 30.38 -57.62
C SER A 3 -83.91 30.35 -57.46
N LEU A 4 -83.24 31.49 -57.63
CA LEU A 4 -81.79 31.65 -57.43
C LEU A 4 -81.47 31.77 -55.94
N GLU A 5 -82.23 32.56 -55.20
CA GLU A 5 -82.14 32.64 -53.73
C GLU A 5 -82.39 31.26 -53.09
N ALA A 6 -83.37 30.51 -53.60
CA ALA A 6 -83.63 29.14 -53.16
C ALA A 6 -82.52 28.14 -53.55
N ALA A 7 -81.75 28.37 -54.62
CA ALA A 7 -80.60 27.55 -54.99
C ALA A 7 -79.38 27.85 -54.10
N ILE A 8 -79.09 29.14 -53.88
CA ILE A 8 -78.04 29.62 -52.96
C ILE A 8 -78.33 29.13 -51.54
N SER A 9 -79.56 29.25 -51.04
CA SER A 9 -80.00 28.74 -49.74
C SER A 9 -79.95 27.21 -49.60
N ARG A 10 -79.72 26.49 -50.70
CA ARG A 10 -79.54 25.02 -50.75
C ARG A 10 -78.12 24.60 -51.13
N GLN A 11 -77.19 25.54 -51.27
CA GLN A 11 -75.80 25.30 -51.69
C GLN A 11 -75.67 24.63 -53.08
N ASP A 12 -76.71 24.68 -53.94
CA ASP A 12 -76.67 24.13 -55.30
C ASP A 12 -76.03 25.14 -56.26
N TRP A 13 -74.71 25.30 -56.12
CA TRP A 13 -73.93 26.30 -56.85
C TRP A 13 -74.00 26.14 -58.39
N PRO A 14 -73.93 24.93 -58.99
CA PRO A 14 -74.03 24.78 -60.44
C PRO A 14 -75.41 25.12 -61.00
N SER A 15 -76.50 24.91 -60.23
CA SER A 15 -77.83 25.38 -60.62
C SER A 15 -77.97 26.89 -60.42
N ALA A 16 -77.41 27.44 -59.34
CA ALA A 16 -77.38 28.88 -59.12
C ALA A 16 -76.63 29.59 -60.25
N GLU A 17 -75.46 29.12 -60.66
CA GLU A 17 -74.62 29.70 -61.72
C GLU A 17 -75.38 29.81 -63.05
N ARG A 18 -76.03 28.71 -63.46
CA ARG A 18 -76.92 28.69 -64.64
C ARG A 18 -78.09 29.66 -64.50
N LEU A 19 -78.65 29.83 -63.31
CA LEU A 19 -79.76 30.75 -63.06
C LEU A 19 -79.31 32.22 -63.11
N ALA A 20 -78.17 32.60 -62.53
CA ALA A 20 -77.63 33.97 -62.65
C ALA A 20 -77.24 34.31 -64.09
N ASN A 21 -76.58 33.39 -64.79
CA ASN A 21 -76.25 33.53 -66.22
C ASN A 21 -77.51 33.61 -67.11
N SER A 22 -78.66 33.13 -66.65
CA SER A 22 -79.96 33.31 -67.33
C SER A 22 -80.72 34.59 -66.95
N LEU A 23 -80.17 35.39 -66.04
CA LEU A 23 -80.76 36.61 -65.49
C LEU A 23 -79.86 37.85 -65.71
N ASP A 24 -78.79 37.72 -66.50
CA ASP A 24 -77.76 38.75 -66.72
C ASP A 24 -77.17 39.36 -65.42
N ILE A 25 -77.11 38.56 -64.35
CA ILE A 25 -76.52 38.94 -63.06
C ILE A 25 -74.99 38.82 -63.16
N GLU A 26 -74.26 39.77 -62.58
CA GLU A 26 -72.78 39.74 -62.54
C GLU A 26 -72.25 38.40 -62.04
N PRO A 27 -71.27 37.77 -62.72
CA PRO A 27 -70.78 36.43 -62.34
C PRO A 27 -70.21 36.40 -60.91
N ALA A 28 -69.62 37.50 -60.48
CA ALA A 28 -69.11 37.68 -59.13
C ALA A 28 -70.19 37.61 -58.03
N PHE A 29 -71.48 37.82 -58.33
CA PHE A 29 -72.56 37.71 -57.34
C PHE A 29 -72.61 36.33 -56.68
N ILE A 30 -72.49 35.27 -57.49
CA ILE A 30 -72.51 33.89 -56.99
C ILE A 30 -71.19 33.52 -56.33
N HIS A 31 -70.05 33.91 -56.91
CA HIS A 31 -68.76 33.66 -56.27
C HIS A 31 -68.66 34.38 -54.91
N LYS A 32 -69.20 35.60 -54.76
CA LYS A 32 -69.37 36.26 -53.46
C LYS A 32 -70.21 35.44 -52.47
N HIS A 33 -71.33 34.85 -52.91
CA HIS A 33 -72.15 33.98 -52.06
C HIS A 33 -71.47 32.65 -51.70
N ILE A 34 -70.74 32.01 -52.63
CA ILE A 34 -69.92 30.81 -52.38
C ILE A 34 -68.89 31.12 -51.28
N LEU A 35 -68.08 32.16 -51.50
CA LEU A 35 -66.99 32.55 -50.62
C LEU A 35 -67.49 32.98 -49.22
N ALA A 36 -68.58 33.75 -49.16
CA ALA A 36 -69.23 34.12 -47.89
C ALA A 36 -69.77 32.90 -47.12
N HIS A 37 -70.27 31.88 -47.83
CA HIS A 37 -70.71 30.64 -47.21
C HIS A 37 -69.55 29.85 -46.59
N HIS A 38 -68.43 29.70 -47.31
CA HIS A 38 -67.21 29.05 -46.79
C HIS A 38 -66.63 29.73 -45.53
N LEU A 39 -66.91 31.02 -45.32
CA LEU A 39 -66.49 31.77 -44.13
C LEU A 39 -67.49 31.73 -42.97
N ALA A 40 -68.71 31.25 -43.22
CA ALA A 40 -69.77 31.08 -42.24
C ALA A 40 -69.90 29.63 -41.75
N SER A 41 -69.39 28.64 -42.50
CA SER A 41 -69.24 27.26 -42.05
C SER A 41 -68.23 27.16 -40.91
N ALA A 42 -68.54 26.37 -39.88
CA ALA A 42 -67.63 26.08 -38.77
C ALA A 42 -66.50 25.09 -39.15
N GLU A 43 -66.65 24.38 -40.27
CA GLU A 43 -65.62 23.53 -40.86
C GLU A 43 -64.61 24.39 -41.62
N GLN A 44 -63.32 24.28 -41.26
CA GLN A 44 -62.23 25.12 -41.77
C GLN A 44 -61.71 24.62 -43.15
N GLY A 45 -62.62 24.54 -44.13
CA GLY A 45 -62.29 24.16 -45.50
C GLY A 45 -61.61 25.29 -46.30
N PRO A 46 -60.85 24.95 -47.36
CA PRO A 46 -60.16 25.94 -48.18
C PRO A 46 -61.13 26.84 -48.95
N ILE A 47 -60.81 28.13 -49.00
CA ILE A 47 -61.48 29.09 -49.88
C ILE A 47 -61.11 28.78 -51.34
N SER A 48 -62.12 28.68 -52.21
CA SER A 48 -61.97 28.46 -53.65
C SER A 48 -61.22 29.61 -54.34
N LEU A 49 -59.94 29.41 -54.66
CA LEU A 49 -59.09 30.42 -55.31
C LEU A 49 -59.67 30.91 -56.65
N ALA A 50 -60.26 30.01 -57.46
CA ALA A 50 -60.91 30.38 -58.71
C ALA A 50 -62.17 31.26 -58.52
N SER A 51 -62.82 31.18 -57.35
CA SER A 51 -63.89 32.11 -56.97
C SER A 51 -63.35 33.45 -56.49
N LEU A 52 -62.14 33.52 -55.92
CA LEU A 52 -61.50 34.79 -55.59
C LEU A 52 -61.07 35.55 -56.86
N GLU A 53 -60.46 34.85 -57.83
CA GLU A 53 -60.01 35.45 -59.11
C GLU A 53 -61.17 36.06 -59.93
N THR A 54 -62.34 35.41 -59.92
CA THR A 54 -63.54 35.91 -60.62
C THR A 54 -64.18 37.12 -59.93
N VAL A 55 -64.09 37.21 -58.60
CA VAL A 55 -64.57 38.39 -57.86
C VAL A 55 -63.56 39.54 -57.91
N LEU A 56 -62.26 39.26 -57.94
CA LEU A 56 -61.17 40.25 -58.01
C LEU A 56 -61.36 41.24 -59.18
N GLY A 57 -61.78 40.74 -60.34
CA GLY A 57 -62.09 41.56 -61.52
C GLY A 57 -63.35 42.43 -61.43
N THR A 58 -64.07 42.41 -60.30
CA THR A 58 -65.31 43.19 -60.08
C THR A 58 -65.28 44.03 -58.80
N ASP A 59 -64.71 43.51 -57.71
CA ASP A 59 -64.69 44.15 -56.39
C ASP A 59 -63.44 43.72 -55.61
N PRO A 60 -62.28 44.37 -55.85
CA PRO A 60 -61.04 44.06 -55.16
C PRO A 60 -61.12 44.42 -53.66
N THR A 61 -61.93 45.41 -53.28
CA THR A 61 -62.09 45.85 -51.89
C THR A 61 -62.68 44.72 -51.02
N TRP A 62 -63.66 44.00 -51.55
CA TRP A 62 -64.31 42.88 -50.89
C TRP A 62 -63.38 41.66 -50.83
N VAL A 63 -62.61 41.38 -51.88
CA VAL A 63 -61.60 40.31 -51.89
C VAL A 63 -60.49 40.57 -50.86
N ALA A 64 -59.95 41.79 -50.80
CA ALA A 64 -58.92 42.16 -49.83
C ALA A 64 -59.42 41.99 -48.38
N ARG A 65 -60.56 42.61 -48.04
CA ARG A 65 -61.22 42.45 -46.72
C ARG A 65 -61.47 40.99 -46.36
N LEU A 66 -61.88 40.18 -47.33
CA LEU A 66 -62.17 38.77 -47.13
C LEU A 66 -60.92 37.95 -46.79
N ILE A 67 -59.84 38.11 -47.55
CA ILE A 67 -58.59 37.36 -47.33
C ILE A 67 -57.91 37.82 -46.03
N VAL A 68 -57.91 39.12 -45.74
CA VAL A 68 -57.41 39.66 -44.45
C VAL A 68 -58.21 39.07 -43.27
N ASN A 69 -59.54 38.99 -43.36
CA ASN A 69 -60.38 38.38 -42.31
C ASN A 69 -60.09 36.88 -42.16
N TYR A 70 -59.92 36.15 -43.26
CA TYR A 70 -59.59 34.72 -43.22
C TYR A 70 -58.25 34.44 -42.54
N LEU A 71 -57.18 35.14 -42.94
CA LEU A 71 -55.83 34.92 -42.42
C LEU A 71 -55.64 35.39 -40.96
N ASN A 72 -56.42 36.38 -40.51
CA ASN A 72 -56.42 36.85 -39.12
C ASN A 72 -57.36 36.06 -38.18
N ARG A 73 -58.07 35.01 -38.66
CA ARG A 73 -58.82 34.13 -37.76
C ARG A 73 -57.84 33.22 -37.00
N PRO A 74 -57.85 33.20 -35.65
CA PRO A 74 -56.98 32.31 -34.91
C PRO A 74 -57.32 30.86 -35.22
N THR A 75 -56.30 30.07 -35.55
CA THR A 75 -56.46 28.62 -35.76
C THR A 75 -56.68 27.93 -34.39
N PRO A 76 -57.70 27.05 -34.24
CA PRO A 76 -57.94 26.36 -33.00
C PRO A 76 -56.91 25.24 -32.81
N SER A 77 -56.26 25.19 -31.65
CA SER A 77 -55.25 24.19 -31.33
C SER A 77 -55.85 22.77 -31.26
N LEU A 78 -55.61 21.99 -32.31
CA LEU A 78 -55.96 20.58 -32.45
C LEU A 78 -54.77 19.81 -33.06
N PRO A 79 -54.65 18.49 -32.84
CA PRO A 79 -53.38 17.78 -32.92
C PRO A 79 -52.84 17.58 -34.35
N SER A 80 -51.52 17.39 -34.41
CA SER A 80 -50.60 17.39 -35.56
C SER A 80 -50.78 16.28 -36.62
N THR A 81 -52.02 15.93 -36.97
CA THR A 81 -52.32 14.92 -38.02
C THR A 81 -53.40 15.35 -39.02
N SER A 82 -53.96 16.57 -38.89
CA SER A 82 -54.82 17.15 -39.93
C SER A 82 -53.97 17.63 -41.11
N LYS A 83 -54.13 16.98 -42.27
CA LYS A 83 -53.52 17.40 -43.56
C LYS A 83 -53.78 18.89 -43.82
N SER A 84 -52.79 19.58 -44.39
CA SER A 84 -52.88 21.02 -44.66
C SER A 84 -54.09 21.37 -45.52
N THR A 85 -54.80 22.43 -45.13
CA THR A 85 -56.03 22.89 -45.81
C THR A 85 -55.77 23.34 -47.26
N TYR A 86 -54.54 23.78 -47.54
CA TYR A 86 -54.02 24.13 -48.86
C TYR A 86 -52.71 23.40 -49.13
N SER A 87 -52.31 23.31 -50.39
CA SER A 87 -50.92 23.01 -50.77
C SER A 87 -50.10 24.30 -50.96
N TYR A 88 -48.78 24.21 -50.81
CA TYR A 88 -47.83 25.32 -50.99
C TYR A 88 -48.12 26.27 -52.18
N PRO A 89 -48.32 25.80 -53.44
CA PRO A 89 -48.64 26.70 -54.57
C PRO A 89 -50.03 27.37 -54.46
N GLN A 90 -50.94 26.83 -53.66
CA GLN A 90 -52.25 27.44 -53.38
C GLN A 90 -52.12 28.53 -52.30
N GLU A 91 -51.29 28.32 -51.27
CA GLU A 91 -50.96 29.36 -50.27
C GLU A 91 -50.26 30.55 -50.93
N HIS A 92 -49.24 30.30 -51.77
CA HIS A 92 -48.58 31.36 -52.55
C HIS A 92 -49.58 32.16 -53.41
N LYS A 93 -50.50 31.45 -54.09
CA LYS A 93 -51.51 32.07 -54.95
C LYS A 93 -52.51 32.91 -54.14
N LEU A 94 -52.86 32.50 -52.92
CA LEU A 94 -53.71 33.29 -52.01
C LEU A 94 -53.04 34.63 -51.63
N ILE A 95 -51.74 34.61 -51.32
CA ILE A 95 -50.96 35.81 -50.98
C ILE A 95 -50.82 36.73 -52.21
N LYS A 96 -50.61 36.16 -53.39
CA LYS A 96 -50.58 36.94 -54.65
C LYS A 96 -51.91 37.65 -54.92
N ILE A 97 -53.05 36.97 -54.70
CA ILE A 97 -54.38 37.57 -54.81
C ILE A 97 -54.62 38.65 -53.74
N LEU A 98 -54.06 38.50 -52.53
CA LEU A 98 -54.08 39.54 -51.50
C LEU A 98 -53.27 40.78 -51.92
N ALA A 99 -52.08 40.60 -52.50
CA ALA A 99 -51.27 41.70 -53.02
C ALA A 99 -51.96 42.42 -54.19
N GLU A 100 -52.53 41.67 -55.14
CA GLU A 100 -53.26 42.22 -56.28
C GLU A 100 -54.57 42.94 -55.86
N SER A 101 -55.33 42.39 -54.91
CA SER A 101 -56.55 43.03 -54.41
C SER A 101 -56.30 44.29 -53.57
N THR A 102 -55.26 44.30 -52.73
CA THR A 102 -54.89 45.51 -51.97
C THR A 102 -54.33 46.60 -52.86
N ASP A 103 -53.53 46.26 -53.88
CA ASP A 103 -53.09 47.19 -54.92
C ASP A 103 -54.27 47.84 -55.65
N LEU A 104 -55.21 47.03 -56.15
CA LEU A 104 -56.37 47.53 -56.89
C LEU A 104 -57.31 48.38 -56.00
N TRP A 105 -57.43 48.08 -54.71
CA TRP A 105 -58.16 48.91 -53.75
C TRP A 105 -57.47 50.28 -53.54
N LEU A 106 -56.14 50.30 -53.41
CA LEU A 106 -55.38 51.55 -53.30
C LEU A 106 -55.43 52.39 -54.58
N ASP A 107 -55.35 51.77 -55.76
CA ASP A 107 -55.45 52.45 -57.05
C ASP A 107 -56.88 53.01 -57.27
N GLN A 108 -57.93 52.28 -56.84
CA GLN A 108 -59.31 52.79 -56.80
C GLN A 108 -59.46 54.02 -55.89
N LEU A 109 -59.03 53.96 -54.63
CA LEU A 109 -59.11 55.09 -53.69
C LEU A 109 -58.30 56.30 -54.19
N SER A 110 -57.13 56.06 -54.77
CA SER A 110 -56.31 57.12 -55.39
C SER A 110 -57.09 57.83 -56.50
N SER A 111 -57.72 57.09 -57.41
CA SER A 111 -58.49 57.66 -58.53
C SER A 111 -59.74 58.45 -58.13
N ALA A 112 -60.30 58.20 -56.94
CA ALA A 112 -61.55 58.80 -56.49
C ALA A 112 -61.33 60.09 -55.66
N HIS A 113 -60.24 60.16 -54.88
CA HIS A 113 -60.13 61.11 -53.76
C HIS A 113 -58.77 61.80 -53.58
N LEU A 114 -57.75 61.53 -54.41
CA LEU A 114 -56.39 62.05 -54.22
C LEU A 114 -55.75 62.54 -55.52
N ASP A 115 -54.94 63.60 -55.44
CA ASP A 115 -54.14 64.13 -56.56
C ASP A 115 -52.89 63.28 -56.88
N PHE A 116 -52.69 62.15 -56.19
CA PHE A 116 -51.49 61.31 -56.28
C PHE A 116 -51.82 59.83 -55.97
N SER A 117 -50.99 58.90 -56.46
CA SER A 117 -51.14 57.47 -56.16
C SER A 117 -50.69 57.18 -54.73
N LEU A 118 -51.63 56.73 -53.88
CA LEU A 118 -51.30 56.31 -52.51
C LEU A 118 -50.42 55.04 -52.52
N LYS A 119 -50.61 54.17 -53.52
CA LYS A 119 -49.79 52.98 -53.75
C LYS A 119 -48.31 53.31 -53.99
N GLN A 120 -48.04 54.35 -54.78
CA GLN A 120 -46.66 54.83 -54.98
C GLN A 120 -46.11 55.44 -53.68
N ALA A 121 -46.86 56.34 -53.04
CA ALA A 121 -46.41 57.03 -51.82
C ALA A 121 -46.14 56.11 -50.61
N LEU A 122 -46.77 54.93 -50.55
CA LEU A 122 -46.52 53.91 -49.51
C LEU A 122 -45.25 53.09 -49.76
N GLY A 123 -44.82 52.97 -51.01
CA GLY A 123 -43.61 52.25 -51.45
C GLY A 123 -42.48 53.18 -51.92
N GLU A 124 -42.46 54.43 -51.45
CA GLU A 124 -41.27 55.28 -51.55
C GLU A 124 -40.28 54.89 -50.43
N PRO A 125 -38.97 54.77 -50.73
CA PRO A 125 -37.95 54.56 -49.73
C PRO A 125 -37.72 55.85 -48.92
N VAL A 126 -37.36 55.67 -47.65
CA VAL A 126 -37.03 56.72 -46.67
C VAL A 126 -35.51 56.69 -46.45
N GLU A 127 -34.78 57.57 -47.14
CA GLU A 127 -33.32 57.66 -47.06
C GLU A 127 -32.82 59.03 -46.58
N GLU A 128 -33.62 60.10 -46.73
CA GLU A 128 -33.24 61.47 -46.39
C GLU A 128 -34.14 62.10 -45.30
N PRO A 129 -33.65 63.06 -44.50
CA PRO A 129 -34.45 63.69 -43.45
C PRO A 129 -35.64 64.51 -43.95
N GLU A 130 -35.74 64.79 -45.26
CA GLU A 130 -36.92 65.43 -45.85
C GLU A 130 -38.11 64.44 -45.99
N ASP A 131 -37.85 63.12 -46.01
CA ASP A 131 -38.87 62.06 -46.14
C ASP A 131 -39.81 61.96 -44.92
N ALA A 132 -39.40 62.48 -43.77
CA ALA A 132 -40.27 62.60 -42.59
C ALA A 132 -41.58 63.36 -42.91
N THR A 133 -41.53 64.33 -43.83
CA THR A 133 -42.71 65.08 -44.29
C THR A 133 -43.68 64.23 -45.13
N LYS A 134 -43.19 63.15 -45.76
CA LYS A 134 -44.01 62.18 -46.50
C LYS A 134 -44.75 61.26 -45.52
N ILE A 135 -44.05 60.77 -44.50
CA ILE A 135 -44.60 59.96 -43.40
C ILE A 135 -45.72 60.73 -42.70
N ASP A 136 -45.45 61.97 -42.25
CA ASP A 136 -46.44 62.86 -41.64
C ASP A 136 -47.68 63.07 -42.53
N ARG A 137 -47.49 63.23 -43.84
CA ARG A 137 -48.57 63.45 -44.82
C ARG A 137 -49.47 62.22 -44.96
N VAL A 138 -48.90 61.01 -45.00
CA VAL A 138 -49.68 59.77 -45.06
C VAL A 138 -50.37 59.49 -43.73
N GLU A 139 -49.70 59.71 -42.59
CA GLU A 139 -50.32 59.63 -41.26
C GLU A 139 -51.52 60.58 -41.10
N GLN A 140 -51.42 61.82 -41.59
CA GLN A 140 -52.51 62.78 -41.54
C GLN A 140 -53.71 62.35 -42.38
N LEU A 141 -53.49 61.70 -43.53
CA LEU A 141 -54.57 61.15 -44.37
C LEU A 141 -55.23 59.92 -43.72
N ILE A 142 -54.44 59.02 -43.11
CA ILE A 142 -54.93 57.90 -42.30
C ILE A 142 -55.81 58.40 -41.14
N LYS A 143 -55.39 59.47 -40.45
CA LYS A 143 -56.14 60.10 -39.35
C LYS A 143 -57.42 60.84 -39.79
N GLN A 144 -57.55 61.15 -41.08
CA GLN A 144 -58.70 61.88 -41.64
C GLN A 144 -59.75 60.95 -42.29
N ASN A 145 -59.33 59.87 -42.95
CA ASN A 145 -60.23 59.02 -43.74
C ASN A 145 -60.16 57.55 -43.30
N PRO A 146 -61.22 56.98 -42.68
CA PRO A 146 -61.20 55.63 -42.14
C PRO A 146 -61.04 54.55 -43.22
N GLU A 147 -61.58 54.76 -44.43
CA GLU A 147 -61.42 53.81 -45.54
C GLU A 147 -59.99 53.78 -46.10
N ILE A 148 -59.27 54.91 -46.03
CA ILE A 148 -57.84 54.98 -46.36
C ILE A 148 -57.02 54.29 -45.26
N ALA A 149 -57.37 54.51 -43.98
CA ALA A 149 -56.73 53.80 -42.87
C ALA A 149 -56.91 52.27 -42.99
N GLU A 150 -58.12 51.81 -43.33
CA GLU A 150 -58.40 50.39 -43.55
C GLU A 150 -57.59 49.84 -44.74
N ALA A 151 -57.59 50.51 -45.89
CA ALA A 151 -56.84 50.08 -47.07
C ALA A 151 -55.32 50.09 -46.85
N CYS A 152 -54.77 51.10 -46.13
CA CYS A 152 -53.38 51.12 -45.69
C CYS A 152 -53.07 49.93 -44.77
N SER A 153 -53.95 49.62 -43.81
CA SER A 153 -53.75 48.48 -42.90
C SER A 153 -53.83 47.12 -43.61
N ALA A 154 -54.71 46.98 -44.61
CA ALA A 154 -54.81 45.79 -45.44
C ALA A 154 -53.59 45.63 -46.36
N LYS A 155 -53.07 46.74 -46.93
CA LYS A 155 -51.82 46.72 -47.70
C LYS A 155 -50.62 46.39 -46.80
N TRP A 156 -50.56 46.95 -45.59
CA TRP A 156 -49.54 46.62 -44.60
C TRP A 156 -49.56 45.13 -44.25
N PHE A 157 -50.74 44.58 -43.94
CA PHE A 157 -50.91 43.13 -43.71
C PHE A 157 -50.49 42.31 -44.93
N SER A 158 -50.76 42.75 -46.16
CA SER A 158 -50.26 42.10 -47.38
C SER A 158 -48.73 42.15 -47.49
N VAL A 159 -48.09 43.25 -47.10
CA VAL A 159 -46.62 43.38 -47.09
C VAL A 159 -46.00 42.47 -46.02
N GLN A 160 -46.60 42.43 -44.82
CA GLN A 160 -46.20 41.49 -43.76
C GLN A 160 -46.36 40.02 -44.19
N ALA A 161 -47.45 39.68 -44.89
CA ALA A 161 -47.69 38.34 -45.40
C ALA A 161 -46.68 37.94 -46.49
N SER A 162 -46.34 38.84 -47.43
CA SER A 162 -45.30 38.60 -48.42
C SER A 162 -43.90 38.48 -47.79
N SER A 163 -43.55 39.36 -46.86
CA SER A 163 -42.27 39.29 -46.13
C SER A 163 -42.16 37.98 -45.33
N LYS A 164 -43.19 37.59 -44.56
CA LYS A 164 -43.20 36.28 -43.89
C LYS A 164 -43.16 35.10 -44.86
N TRP A 165 -43.71 35.23 -46.07
CA TRP A 165 -43.62 34.20 -47.11
C TRP A 165 -42.19 34.05 -47.65
N GLU A 166 -41.49 35.17 -47.86
CA GLU A 166 -40.08 35.16 -48.24
C GLU A 166 -39.19 34.53 -47.14
N VAL A 167 -39.46 34.84 -45.87
CA VAL A 167 -38.79 34.21 -44.71
C VAL A 167 -39.11 32.71 -44.63
N TYR A 168 -40.39 32.32 -44.77
CA TYR A 168 -40.83 30.92 -44.78
C TYR A 168 -40.12 30.13 -45.88
N ASN A 169 -40.01 30.69 -47.08
CA ASN A 169 -39.29 30.07 -48.19
C ASN A 169 -37.79 29.93 -47.88
N GLN A 170 -37.16 30.95 -47.28
CA GLN A 170 -35.75 30.86 -46.88
C GLN A 170 -35.51 29.78 -45.81
N ILE A 171 -36.48 29.51 -44.93
CA ILE A 171 -36.37 28.50 -43.86
C ILE A 171 -36.73 27.08 -44.34
N TYR A 172 -37.70 26.89 -45.25
CA TYR A 172 -38.23 25.57 -45.59
C TYR A 172 -38.07 25.12 -47.05
N GLN A 173 -37.68 26.02 -47.98
CA GLN A 173 -37.65 25.68 -49.41
C GLN A 173 -36.31 25.08 -49.89
N ALA A 174 -35.23 25.17 -49.10
CA ALA A 174 -33.94 24.56 -49.44
C ALA A 174 -34.02 23.03 -49.45
N GLU A 175 -34.63 22.45 -48.41
CA GLU A 175 -34.69 21.01 -48.17
C GLU A 175 -35.46 20.25 -49.27
N GLN A 176 -36.51 20.87 -49.83
CA GLN A 176 -37.29 20.30 -50.94
C GLN A 176 -36.47 20.09 -52.23
N ALA A 177 -35.39 20.86 -52.43
CA ALA A 177 -34.53 20.68 -53.60
C ALA A 177 -33.59 19.47 -53.47
N ASP A 178 -33.32 19.00 -52.25
CA ASP A 178 -32.49 17.81 -52.01
C ASP A 178 -33.32 16.52 -51.92
N GLU A 179 -34.57 16.57 -51.43
CA GLU A 179 -35.49 15.42 -51.49
C GLU A 179 -35.74 14.94 -52.94
N ASP A 180 -36.05 15.87 -53.86
CA ASP A 180 -36.21 15.59 -55.29
C ASP A 180 -34.92 14.99 -55.89
N ASN A 181 -33.74 15.49 -55.48
CA ASN A 181 -32.43 15.00 -55.94
C ASN A 181 -32.00 13.65 -55.34
N GLN A 182 -32.62 13.20 -54.24
CA GLN A 182 -32.35 11.89 -53.64
C GLN A 182 -33.27 10.80 -54.23
N HIS A 183 -34.50 11.14 -54.61
CA HIS A 183 -35.37 10.22 -55.35
C HIS A 183 -34.74 9.84 -56.71
N ASP A 184 -34.26 10.82 -57.48
CA ASP A 184 -33.60 10.61 -58.79
C ASP A 184 -32.27 9.82 -58.71
N LYS A 185 -31.69 9.63 -57.52
CA LYS A 185 -30.46 8.84 -57.31
C LYS A 185 -30.70 7.41 -56.86
N ASN A 186 -31.78 7.16 -56.11
CA ASN A 186 -32.08 5.83 -55.59
C ASN A 186 -32.63 4.85 -56.65
N GLU A 187 -33.06 5.32 -57.83
CA GLU A 187 -33.35 4.45 -58.99
C GLU A 187 -32.11 4.15 -59.86
N ALA A 188 -30.91 4.63 -59.50
CA ALA A 188 -29.73 4.60 -60.37
C ALA A 188 -28.55 3.75 -59.87
N VAL A 189 -28.70 3.01 -58.76
CA VAL A 189 -27.62 2.21 -58.13
C VAL A 189 -28.09 0.78 -57.77
N GLU A 190 -28.56 0.03 -58.78
CA GLU A 190 -28.84 -1.43 -58.70
C GLU A 190 -28.02 -2.26 -59.71
N ASP A 191 -26.95 -1.69 -60.30
CA ASP A 191 -25.97 -2.41 -61.12
C ASP A 191 -24.54 -1.96 -60.75
N GLU A 192 -23.55 -2.85 -60.97
CA GLU A 192 -22.12 -2.75 -60.59
C GLU A 192 -21.79 -2.74 -59.08
N VAL A 193 -21.45 -3.93 -58.54
CA VAL A 193 -20.08 -4.29 -58.11
C VAL A 193 -20.03 -5.82 -57.89
N GLU A 194 -19.27 -6.54 -58.73
CA GLU A 194 -18.68 -7.84 -58.35
C GLU A 194 -17.29 -7.61 -57.72
N GLU A 195 -16.71 -8.64 -57.11
CA GLU A 195 -15.38 -8.66 -56.46
C GLU A 195 -15.24 -7.89 -55.14
N THR A 196 -15.61 -8.55 -54.04
CA THR A 196 -14.60 -8.88 -53.02
C THR A 196 -15.01 -10.14 -52.25
N ALA A 197 -14.03 -10.94 -51.85
CA ALA A 197 -14.23 -12.19 -51.12
C ALA A 197 -13.22 -12.31 -49.97
N ASP A 198 -13.52 -13.21 -49.04
CA ASP A 198 -12.63 -13.72 -47.98
C ASP A 198 -12.28 -12.74 -46.83
N TRP A 199 -13.18 -12.63 -45.86
CA TRP A 199 -12.86 -12.90 -44.45
C TRP A 199 -14.02 -13.67 -43.80
N GLY A 200 -13.71 -14.64 -42.94
CA GLY A 200 -14.61 -15.74 -42.64
C GLY A 200 -15.25 -15.76 -41.23
N ASP A 201 -16.45 -16.34 -41.20
CA ASP A 201 -16.92 -17.32 -40.21
C ASP A 201 -16.81 -16.95 -38.71
N LEU A 202 -17.73 -16.08 -38.27
CA LEU A 202 -18.21 -16.03 -36.88
C LEU A 202 -19.73 -15.94 -36.86
N GLU A 203 -20.41 -17.09 -36.74
CA GLU A 203 -21.84 -17.14 -36.44
C GLU A 203 -22.11 -16.56 -35.04
N LEU A 204 -22.63 -15.34 -34.99
CA LEU A 204 -23.30 -14.76 -33.83
C LEU A 204 -24.78 -14.63 -34.15
N ASP A 205 -25.64 -15.10 -33.23
CA ASP A 205 -27.09 -14.97 -33.36
C ASP A 205 -27.47 -13.48 -33.56
N PRO A 206 -28.37 -13.15 -34.50
CA PRO A 206 -28.87 -11.79 -34.64
C PRO A 206 -29.68 -11.43 -33.39
N ILE A 207 -29.03 -10.68 -32.49
CA ILE A 207 -29.70 -9.94 -31.43
C ILE A 207 -30.80 -9.12 -32.10
N LYS A 208 -32.00 -9.20 -31.55
CA LYS A 208 -33.09 -8.32 -31.97
C LYS A 208 -32.85 -6.95 -31.38
N ASP A 209 -31.96 -6.21 -32.02
CA ASP A 209 -31.83 -4.79 -31.74
C ASP A 209 -33.20 -4.14 -31.91
N LEU A 210 -33.56 -3.37 -30.88
CA LEU A 210 -34.70 -2.47 -30.93
C LEU A 210 -34.28 -1.35 -31.87
N GLY A 211 -34.44 -1.59 -33.18
CA GLY A 211 -34.24 -0.58 -34.20
C GLY A 211 -35.00 0.67 -33.80
N GLU A 212 -34.25 1.70 -33.45
CA GLU A 212 -34.79 2.96 -32.96
C GLU A 212 -35.69 3.57 -34.03
N ALA A 213 -36.62 4.43 -33.62
CA ALA A 213 -37.48 5.10 -34.57
C ALA A 213 -36.60 5.99 -35.45
N VAL A 214 -36.34 5.56 -36.69
CA VAL A 214 -35.72 6.41 -37.71
C VAL A 214 -36.60 7.64 -37.83
N ASP A 215 -36.05 8.79 -37.44
CA ASP A 215 -36.78 10.06 -37.43
C ASP A 215 -37.31 10.35 -38.83
N GLN A 216 -38.64 10.37 -38.95
CA GLN A 216 -39.28 10.90 -40.14
C GLN A 216 -39.12 12.42 -40.07
N PRO A 217 -38.64 13.09 -41.14
CA PRO A 217 -38.47 14.53 -41.10
C PRO A 217 -39.81 15.20 -40.78
N ASP A 218 -39.81 16.08 -39.77
CA ASP A 218 -41.01 16.77 -39.30
C ASP A 218 -41.70 17.47 -40.49
N SER A 219 -42.91 17.03 -40.80
CA SER A 219 -43.71 17.55 -41.93
C SER A 219 -43.83 19.07 -41.83
N ASN A 220 -43.16 19.79 -42.74
CA ASN A 220 -43.05 21.25 -42.72
C ASN A 220 -44.41 21.94 -42.46
N PRO A 221 -44.46 22.92 -41.53
CA PRO A 221 -45.71 23.51 -41.07
C PRO A 221 -46.37 24.34 -42.19
N PRO A 222 -47.69 24.25 -42.40
CA PRO A 222 -48.37 25.00 -43.46
C PRO A 222 -48.21 26.50 -43.24
N PHE A 223 -48.03 27.29 -44.31
CA PHE A 223 -47.66 28.70 -44.18
C PHE A 223 -48.67 29.50 -43.36
N ILE A 224 -49.96 29.20 -43.45
CA ILE A 224 -51.00 29.87 -42.65
C ILE A 224 -50.76 29.75 -41.13
N SER A 225 -50.08 28.69 -40.66
CA SER A 225 -49.66 28.58 -39.25
C SER A 225 -48.45 29.46 -38.95
N PHE A 226 -47.40 29.41 -39.78
CA PHE A 226 -46.19 30.25 -39.67
C PHE A 226 -46.50 31.76 -39.74
N LEU A 227 -47.52 32.15 -40.51
CA LEU A 227 -48.02 33.52 -40.58
C LEU A 227 -48.48 34.01 -39.19
N GLN A 228 -49.04 33.13 -38.35
CA GLN A 228 -49.56 33.44 -37.01
C GLN A 228 -48.50 33.29 -35.89
N SER A 229 -47.43 32.51 -36.10
CA SER A 229 -46.32 32.34 -35.13
C SER A 229 -45.53 33.62 -34.85
N ASP A 230 -44.95 33.75 -33.65
CA ASP A 230 -43.88 34.74 -33.40
C ASP A 230 -42.55 34.22 -33.98
N LEU A 231 -41.74 35.13 -34.55
CA LEU A 231 -40.42 34.80 -35.08
C LEU A 231 -39.37 34.67 -33.96
N ASP A 232 -39.50 35.45 -32.88
CA ASP A 232 -38.57 35.37 -31.73
C ASP A 232 -38.80 34.06 -30.95
N GLU A 233 -40.04 33.57 -30.81
CA GLU A 233 -40.33 32.24 -30.24
C GLU A 233 -39.81 31.10 -31.13
N LEU A 234 -39.95 31.20 -32.46
CA LEU A 234 -39.41 30.22 -33.41
C LEU A 234 -37.87 30.18 -33.40
N ALA A 235 -37.20 31.32 -33.22
CA ALA A 235 -35.74 31.37 -33.09
C ALA A 235 -35.25 30.57 -31.87
N LEU A 236 -35.90 30.78 -30.71
CA LEU A 236 -35.62 30.02 -29.49
C LEU A 236 -35.95 28.52 -29.65
N LEU A 237 -37.04 28.19 -30.35
CA LEU A 237 -37.41 26.80 -30.63
C LEU A 237 -36.32 26.10 -31.47
N PHE A 238 -35.92 26.69 -32.60
CA PHE A 238 -34.87 26.12 -33.46
C PHE A 238 -33.52 25.99 -32.75
N ALA A 239 -33.15 26.96 -31.90
CA ALA A 239 -31.96 26.87 -31.05
C ALA A 239 -32.05 25.68 -30.07
N SER A 240 -33.19 25.53 -29.39
CA SER A 240 -33.43 24.44 -28.42
C SER A 240 -33.50 23.04 -29.06
N GLN A 241 -33.85 22.97 -30.34
CA GLN A 241 -33.96 21.74 -31.14
C GLN A 241 -32.73 21.46 -32.02
N LEU A 242 -31.66 22.24 -31.90
CA LEU A 242 -30.45 22.15 -32.74
C LEU A 242 -30.70 22.26 -34.26
N GLN A 243 -31.82 22.89 -34.67
CA GLN A 243 -32.11 23.19 -36.08
C GLN A 243 -31.34 24.45 -36.52
N LEU A 244 -30.01 24.41 -36.39
CA LEU A 244 -29.14 25.58 -36.42
C LEU A 244 -29.03 26.23 -37.80
N ASP A 245 -29.10 25.46 -38.88
CA ASP A 245 -29.18 26.02 -40.24
C ASP A 245 -30.50 26.79 -40.47
N ARG A 246 -31.65 26.25 -40.02
CA ARG A 246 -32.93 26.97 -40.06
C ARG A 246 -32.90 28.27 -39.24
N LEU A 247 -32.24 28.24 -38.07
CA LEU A 247 -32.01 29.42 -37.23
C LEU A 247 -31.09 30.45 -37.91
N LYS A 248 -29.99 30.02 -38.51
CA LYS A 248 -29.05 30.85 -39.30
C LYS A 248 -29.77 31.53 -40.48
N ARG A 249 -30.53 30.76 -41.26
CA ARG A 249 -31.36 31.26 -42.35
C ARG A 249 -32.45 32.25 -41.87
N LEU A 250 -32.96 32.11 -40.64
CA LEU A 250 -33.85 33.08 -39.99
C LEU A 250 -33.12 34.36 -39.55
N LEU A 251 -31.91 34.27 -38.98
CA LEU A 251 -31.11 35.40 -38.48
C LEU A 251 -30.66 36.36 -39.60
N ASP A 252 -30.30 35.80 -40.76
CA ASP A 252 -29.91 36.57 -41.96
C ASP A 252 -31.05 37.49 -42.47
N THR A 253 -32.31 37.23 -42.10
CA THR A 253 -33.48 38.05 -42.51
C THR A 253 -33.61 39.37 -41.75
N HIS A 254 -32.86 39.56 -40.65
CA HIS A 254 -32.87 40.76 -39.81
C HIS A 254 -34.25 41.16 -39.20
N HIS A 255 -35.24 40.26 -39.17
CA HIS A 255 -36.59 40.56 -38.66
C HIS A 255 -36.80 40.35 -37.15
N LEU A 256 -35.83 39.75 -36.45
CA LEU A 256 -35.93 39.39 -35.02
C LEU A 256 -35.68 40.59 -34.09
N SER A 257 -36.25 40.53 -32.88
CA SER A 257 -36.06 41.53 -31.80
C SER A 257 -35.34 41.00 -30.56
N LEU A 258 -34.99 39.71 -30.55
CA LEU A 258 -34.43 38.98 -29.43
C LEU A 258 -33.03 39.46 -28.97
N ASP A 259 -32.78 39.48 -27.66
CA ASP A 259 -31.45 39.71 -27.08
C ASP A 259 -30.54 38.48 -27.29
N SER A 260 -29.35 38.67 -27.87
CA SER A 260 -28.47 37.59 -28.33
C SER A 260 -28.06 36.58 -27.25
N ILE A 261 -27.86 37.02 -25.99
CA ILE A 261 -27.57 36.12 -24.86
C ILE A 261 -28.69 35.10 -24.67
N THR A 262 -29.95 35.52 -24.79
CA THR A 262 -31.12 34.62 -24.60
C THR A 262 -31.22 33.58 -25.72
N LEU A 263 -30.70 33.89 -26.92
CA LEU A 263 -30.56 32.89 -27.99
C LEU A 263 -29.51 31.85 -27.64
N PHE A 264 -28.29 32.28 -27.27
CA PHE A 264 -27.19 31.35 -26.99
C PHE A 264 -27.43 30.50 -25.74
N ASP A 265 -28.13 31.04 -24.74
CA ASP A 265 -28.55 30.28 -23.56
C ASP A 265 -29.62 29.22 -23.88
N SER A 266 -30.45 29.43 -24.92
CA SER A 266 -31.46 28.46 -25.37
C SER A 266 -30.90 27.27 -26.17
N ILE A 267 -29.66 27.35 -26.65
CA ILE A 267 -28.95 26.21 -27.25
C ILE A 267 -28.68 25.16 -26.14
N PRO A 268 -28.95 23.86 -26.35
CA PRO A 268 -28.69 22.81 -25.35
C PRO A 268 -27.24 22.73 -24.86
N LEU A 269 -27.03 22.41 -23.58
CA LEU A 269 -25.68 22.31 -22.98
C LEU A 269 -24.82 21.19 -23.56
N HIS A 270 -25.41 20.15 -24.14
CA HIS A 270 -24.69 19.05 -24.79
C HIS A 270 -24.24 19.36 -26.22
N ALA A 271 -24.58 20.53 -26.77
CA ALA A 271 -24.30 20.88 -28.17
C ALA A 271 -22.79 21.07 -28.42
N ARG A 272 -22.25 20.38 -29.43
CA ARG A 272 -20.81 20.33 -29.72
C ARG A 272 -20.44 20.97 -31.07
N PRO A 273 -19.49 21.92 -31.10
CA PRO A 273 -18.89 22.45 -32.34
C PRO A 273 -18.34 21.37 -33.30
N GLY A 274 -17.93 20.21 -32.79
CA GLY A 274 -17.36 19.11 -33.56
C GLY A 274 -18.37 18.08 -34.10
N ASP A 275 -19.66 18.16 -33.77
CA ASP A 275 -20.66 17.23 -34.29
C ASP A 275 -20.92 17.44 -35.79
N LEU A 276 -20.97 16.35 -36.56
CA LEU A 276 -20.99 16.38 -38.03
C LEU A 276 -22.24 17.06 -38.62
N ASP A 277 -23.39 16.89 -37.97
CA ASP A 277 -24.69 17.26 -38.54
C ASP A 277 -25.04 18.75 -38.36
N TYR A 278 -24.51 19.39 -37.31
CA TYR A 278 -24.86 20.78 -36.94
C TYR A 278 -23.67 21.63 -36.47
N GLY A 279 -22.49 21.05 -36.26
CA GLY A 279 -21.34 21.73 -35.64
C GLY A 279 -20.82 22.93 -36.43
N GLN A 280 -20.82 22.86 -37.77
CA GLN A 280 -20.41 23.99 -38.63
C GLN A 280 -21.31 25.22 -38.45
N ASP A 281 -22.62 25.00 -38.28
CA ASP A 281 -23.58 26.08 -38.05
C ASP A 281 -23.56 26.57 -36.59
N LEU A 282 -23.31 25.68 -35.63
CA LEU A 282 -23.02 26.09 -34.25
C LEU A 282 -21.80 27.00 -34.19
N ILE A 283 -20.71 26.65 -34.88
CA ILE A 283 -19.51 27.50 -35.02
C ILE A 283 -19.86 28.84 -35.67
N ALA A 284 -20.70 28.85 -36.72
CA ALA A 284 -21.12 30.09 -37.39
C ALA A 284 -21.97 31.01 -36.49
N LEU A 285 -22.78 30.43 -35.60
CA LEU A 285 -23.69 31.15 -34.70
C LEU A 285 -23.05 31.62 -33.39
N LEU A 286 -22.11 30.86 -32.81
CA LEU A 286 -21.51 31.14 -31.50
C LEU A 286 -20.87 32.54 -31.45
N PRO A 287 -20.97 33.26 -30.32
CA PRO A 287 -20.64 34.69 -30.26
C PRO A 287 -19.14 34.97 -30.41
N ARG A 288 -18.82 36.03 -31.16
CA ARG A 288 -17.47 36.45 -31.55
C ARG A 288 -17.26 37.97 -31.34
N PRO A 289 -16.04 38.45 -31.07
CA PRO A 289 -15.75 39.88 -30.99
C PRO A 289 -15.85 40.55 -32.37
N ILE A 290 -16.73 41.54 -32.52
CA ILE A 290 -17.03 42.19 -33.81
C ILE A 290 -16.12 43.42 -34.05
N PRO A 291 -15.30 43.45 -35.11
CA PRO A 291 -14.53 44.64 -35.48
C PRO A 291 -15.41 45.69 -36.19
N LYS A 292 -16.14 46.49 -35.41
CA LYS A 292 -16.95 47.69 -35.80
C LYS A 292 -17.95 47.48 -36.95
N PRO A 293 -19.27 47.55 -36.71
CA PRO A 293 -20.26 47.32 -37.75
C PRO A 293 -20.12 48.32 -38.91
N LYS A 294 -20.04 47.80 -40.15
CA LYS A 294 -20.46 48.56 -41.32
C LYS A 294 -21.97 48.73 -41.21
N SER A 295 -22.46 49.96 -41.18
CA SER A 295 -23.90 50.24 -41.15
C SER A 295 -24.54 49.88 -42.49
N SER A 296 -25.00 48.64 -42.63
CA SER A 296 -26.00 48.26 -43.63
C SER A 296 -27.32 48.93 -43.26
N ILE A 297 -27.49 50.17 -43.73
CA ILE A 297 -28.78 50.86 -43.66
C ILE A 297 -29.71 50.11 -44.63
N SER A 298 -30.55 49.23 -44.09
CA SER A 298 -31.72 48.73 -44.78
C SER A 298 -32.63 49.93 -45.07
N SER A 299 -32.84 50.23 -46.35
CA SER A 299 -33.75 51.28 -46.78
C SER A 299 -35.18 50.89 -46.40
N LYS A 300 -35.82 51.74 -45.59
CA LYS A 300 -37.18 51.50 -45.10
C LYS A 300 -38.19 52.19 -46.01
N ASP A 301 -39.20 51.48 -46.46
CA ASP A 301 -40.34 52.13 -47.13
C ASP A 301 -41.20 52.95 -46.16
N VAL A 302 -41.94 53.94 -46.68
CA VAL A 302 -42.92 54.73 -45.93
C VAL A 302 -43.91 53.84 -45.17
N ILE A 303 -44.40 52.75 -45.77
CA ILE A 303 -45.35 51.84 -45.10
C ILE A 303 -44.74 51.09 -43.91
N THR A 304 -43.48 50.65 -43.98
CA THR A 304 -42.81 49.98 -42.86
C THR A 304 -42.55 50.96 -41.71
N SER A 305 -42.22 52.20 -42.06
CA SER A 305 -41.94 53.28 -41.10
C SER A 305 -43.17 53.72 -40.30
N ILE A 306 -44.36 53.73 -40.93
CA ILE A 306 -45.63 54.09 -40.26
C ILE A 306 -46.12 52.97 -39.34
N PHE A 307 -46.09 51.72 -39.79
CA PHE A 307 -46.74 50.62 -39.07
C PHE A 307 -45.80 49.79 -38.17
N ASN A 308 -44.48 49.90 -38.31
CA ASN A 308 -43.51 49.25 -37.41
C ASN A 308 -42.29 50.15 -37.08
N PRO A 309 -42.47 51.23 -36.29
CA PRO A 309 -41.40 52.17 -35.98
C PRO A 309 -40.28 51.58 -35.10
N THR A 310 -40.53 50.46 -34.41
CA THR A 310 -39.66 49.93 -33.34
C THR A 310 -38.59 48.92 -33.77
N GLN A 311 -38.61 48.40 -35.01
CA GLN A 311 -37.51 47.56 -35.51
C GLN A 311 -36.25 48.39 -35.82
N GLN A 312 -35.46 48.64 -34.77
CA GLN A 312 -34.07 49.12 -34.83
C GLN A 312 -33.23 48.55 -33.66
N ARG A 313 -33.05 47.22 -33.63
CA ARG A 313 -31.85 46.58 -33.09
C ARG A 313 -31.44 45.47 -34.05
N SER A 314 -30.33 45.64 -34.76
CA SER A 314 -29.67 44.51 -35.38
C SER A 314 -28.99 43.67 -34.29
N LEU A 315 -29.02 42.34 -34.44
CA LEU A 315 -28.36 41.39 -33.55
C LEU A 315 -26.83 41.57 -33.44
N SER A 316 -26.25 42.46 -34.28
CA SER A 316 -24.86 42.91 -34.23
C SER A 316 -24.52 43.86 -33.06
N SER A 317 -25.48 44.17 -32.19
CA SER A 317 -25.34 45.16 -31.11
C SER A 317 -24.58 44.63 -29.88
N GLU A 318 -23.26 44.56 -29.98
CA GLU A 318 -22.31 44.86 -28.89
C GLU A 318 -22.55 44.17 -27.53
N LEU A 319 -22.18 42.89 -27.40
CA LEU A 319 -21.66 42.41 -26.11
C LEU A 319 -20.31 43.09 -25.85
N ALA A 320 -20.10 43.63 -24.65
CA ALA A 320 -18.78 44.07 -24.25
C ALA A 320 -17.82 42.86 -24.11
N GLU A 321 -16.53 43.05 -24.37
CA GLU A 321 -15.52 41.99 -24.31
C GLU A 321 -15.57 41.18 -23.00
N GLN A 322 -15.80 41.86 -21.87
CA GLN A 322 -15.98 41.22 -20.55
C GLN A 322 -17.22 40.34 -20.47
N GLN A 323 -18.37 40.80 -21.00
CA GLN A 323 -19.62 40.02 -21.01
C GLN A 323 -19.51 38.79 -21.92
N LEU A 324 -18.71 38.87 -22.99
CA LEU A 324 -18.42 37.75 -23.87
C LEU A 324 -17.54 36.71 -23.15
N THR A 325 -16.47 37.12 -22.48
CA THR A 325 -15.66 36.23 -21.63
C THR A 325 -16.52 35.61 -20.51
N ASP A 326 -17.31 36.40 -19.79
CA ASP A 326 -18.21 35.92 -18.72
C ASP A 326 -19.21 34.88 -19.24
N TRP A 327 -19.79 35.08 -20.44
CA TRP A 327 -20.70 34.10 -21.04
C TRP A 327 -20.01 32.76 -21.31
N TYR A 328 -18.85 32.75 -21.97
CA TYR A 328 -18.09 31.50 -22.20
C TYR A 328 -17.71 30.80 -20.88
N LEU A 329 -17.29 31.56 -19.85
CA LEU A 329 -16.93 31.01 -18.54
C LEU A 329 -18.15 30.42 -17.79
N LEU A 330 -19.32 31.07 -17.86
CA LEU A 330 -20.56 30.58 -17.25
C LEU A 330 -21.12 29.37 -18.01
N ARG A 331 -21.06 29.40 -19.35
CA ARG A 331 -21.50 28.30 -20.22
C ARG A 331 -20.71 27.03 -19.93
N VAL A 332 -19.37 27.11 -19.84
CA VAL A 332 -18.49 25.99 -19.47
C VAL A 332 -18.84 25.41 -18.11
N LYS A 333 -19.09 26.26 -17.10
CA LYS A 333 -19.48 25.80 -15.75
C LYS A 333 -20.85 25.14 -15.72
N ALA A 334 -21.80 25.61 -16.53
CA ALA A 334 -23.10 24.98 -16.66
C ALA A 334 -23.00 23.59 -17.32
N ILE A 335 -22.11 23.41 -18.30
CA ILE A 335 -21.84 22.10 -18.93
C ILE A 335 -21.25 21.14 -17.89
N ASP A 336 -20.19 21.53 -17.19
CA ASP A 336 -19.57 20.72 -16.12
C ASP A 336 -20.61 20.30 -15.05
N HIS A 337 -21.37 21.26 -14.52
CA HIS A 337 -22.32 21.02 -13.41
C HIS A 337 -23.58 20.22 -13.80
N PHE A 338 -24.12 20.41 -15.02
CA PHE A 338 -25.40 19.80 -15.41
C PHE A 338 -25.29 18.61 -16.37
N THR A 339 -24.16 18.44 -17.08
CA THR A 339 -23.98 17.33 -18.04
C THR A 339 -22.73 16.50 -17.82
N GLY A 340 -21.67 17.07 -17.21
CA GLY A 340 -20.37 16.41 -17.09
C GLY A 340 -19.64 16.20 -18.43
N CYS A 341 -20.17 16.72 -19.55
CA CYS A 341 -19.62 16.54 -20.89
C CYS A 341 -18.42 17.47 -21.13
N ILE A 342 -17.27 17.11 -20.56
CA ILE A 342 -16.05 17.94 -20.59
C ILE A 342 -15.55 18.18 -22.02
N ASP A 343 -15.73 17.25 -22.96
CA ASP A 343 -15.38 17.47 -24.37
C ASP A 343 -16.17 18.64 -25.00
N ALA A 344 -17.46 18.74 -24.71
CA ALA A 344 -18.29 19.87 -25.14
C ALA A 344 -17.81 21.20 -24.53
N ALA A 345 -17.38 21.17 -23.26
CA ALA A 345 -16.78 22.33 -22.61
C ALA A 345 -15.42 22.72 -23.23
N ILE A 346 -14.59 21.74 -23.61
CA ILE A 346 -13.31 21.93 -24.30
C ILE A 346 -13.52 22.55 -25.69
N GLU A 347 -14.43 22.00 -26.50
CA GLU A 347 -14.70 22.53 -27.84
C GLU A 347 -15.28 23.96 -27.81
N ILE A 348 -16.21 24.24 -26.88
CA ILE A 348 -16.81 25.57 -26.73
C ILE A 348 -15.77 26.61 -26.27
N ILE A 349 -14.86 26.25 -25.35
CA ILE A 349 -13.82 27.19 -24.92
C ILE A 349 -12.70 27.35 -25.96
N GLN A 350 -12.39 26.30 -26.74
CA GLN A 350 -11.51 26.39 -27.91
C GLN A 350 -12.10 27.30 -28.98
N HIS A 351 -13.42 27.23 -29.25
CA HIS A 351 -14.09 28.17 -30.16
C HIS A 351 -13.96 29.62 -29.67
N GLY A 352 -14.17 29.88 -28.37
CA GLY A 352 -13.99 31.21 -27.77
C GLY A 352 -12.56 31.73 -27.91
N ALA A 353 -11.56 30.89 -27.60
CA ALA A 353 -10.15 31.24 -27.72
C ALA A 353 -9.72 31.48 -29.19
N ALA A 354 -10.14 30.62 -30.13
CA ALA A 354 -9.90 30.78 -31.56
C ALA A 354 -10.60 32.01 -32.15
N SER A 355 -11.75 32.40 -31.58
CA SER A 355 -12.45 33.65 -31.90
C SER A 355 -11.77 34.90 -31.31
N GLY A 356 -10.71 34.75 -30.51
CA GLY A 356 -9.95 35.85 -29.92
C GLY A 356 -10.54 36.43 -28.63
N VAL A 357 -11.37 35.67 -27.90
CA VAL A 357 -11.92 36.09 -26.60
C VAL A 357 -10.84 35.91 -25.51
N PRO A 358 -10.41 36.98 -24.82
CA PRO A 358 -9.30 36.92 -23.87
C PRO A 358 -9.72 36.34 -22.51
N GLY A 359 -8.77 35.69 -21.82
CA GLY A 359 -8.93 35.21 -20.44
C GLY A 359 -9.51 33.80 -20.31
N LEU A 360 -9.75 33.11 -21.43
CA LEU A 360 -10.25 31.73 -21.48
C LEU A 360 -9.13 30.69 -21.35
N GLU A 361 -7.88 31.08 -21.54
CA GLU A 361 -6.72 30.18 -21.71
C GLU A 361 -6.47 29.31 -20.48
N SER A 362 -6.57 29.88 -19.27
CA SER A 362 -6.35 29.13 -18.02
C SER A 362 -7.41 28.05 -17.81
N LEU A 363 -8.68 28.32 -18.15
CA LEU A 363 -9.77 27.37 -17.98
C LEU A 363 -9.73 26.28 -19.07
N ALA A 364 -9.32 26.62 -20.30
CA ALA A 364 -9.08 25.66 -21.37
C ALA A 364 -7.92 24.70 -21.01
N GLU A 365 -6.84 25.22 -20.44
CA GLU A 365 -5.75 24.42 -19.87
C GLU A 365 -6.25 23.50 -18.72
N ASP A 366 -7.09 23.99 -17.80
CA ASP A 366 -7.63 23.18 -16.70
C ASP A 366 -8.55 22.06 -17.18
N LEU A 367 -9.48 22.34 -18.09
CA LEU A 367 -10.34 21.32 -18.72
C LEU A 367 -9.53 20.25 -19.46
N SER A 368 -8.50 20.65 -20.22
CA SER A 368 -7.61 19.71 -20.94
C SER A 368 -6.84 18.77 -20.01
N LEU A 369 -6.57 19.21 -18.77
CA LEU A 369 -5.89 18.42 -17.75
C LEU A 369 -6.87 17.54 -16.97
N LEU A 370 -8.08 18.02 -16.70
CA LEU A 370 -9.18 17.26 -16.08
C LEU A 370 -9.65 16.11 -16.98
N ALA A 371 -9.78 16.33 -18.30
CA ALA A 371 -10.08 15.27 -19.27
C ALA A 371 -9.02 14.15 -19.23
N LYS A 372 -7.74 14.48 -19.06
CA LYS A 372 -6.68 13.48 -18.84
C LYS A 372 -6.79 12.74 -17.51
N LEU A 373 -7.42 13.31 -16.49
CA LEU A 373 -7.67 12.57 -15.24
C LEU A 373 -8.84 11.59 -15.39
N LEU A 374 -9.88 11.96 -16.14
CA LEU A 374 -11.09 11.15 -16.29
C LEU A 374 -10.97 10.05 -17.35
N TYR A 375 -10.32 10.33 -18.49
CA TYR A 375 -10.22 9.39 -19.62
C TYR A 375 -8.88 8.65 -19.71
N ASP A 376 -7.76 9.31 -19.38
CA ASP A 376 -6.41 8.75 -19.58
C ASP A 376 -5.79 8.08 -18.34
N ALA A 377 -6.34 8.29 -17.14
CA ALA A 377 -5.75 7.82 -15.89
C ALA A 377 -6.15 6.37 -15.52
N PRO A 378 -5.26 5.58 -14.87
CA PRO A 378 -5.48 4.15 -14.63
C PRO A 378 -6.54 3.80 -13.56
N TYR A 379 -7.20 4.78 -12.93
CA TYR A 379 -8.25 4.56 -11.91
C TYR A 379 -9.58 5.27 -12.24
N SER A 380 -9.99 5.26 -13.51
CA SER A 380 -11.32 5.70 -13.97
C SER A 380 -12.44 4.71 -13.60
N SER A 381 -12.53 4.33 -12.31
CA SER A 381 -13.45 3.31 -11.79
C SER A 381 -14.55 3.86 -10.87
N GLY A 382 -15.41 4.73 -11.39
CA GLY A 382 -16.83 4.86 -11.02
C GLY A 382 -17.25 5.23 -9.58
N GLU A 383 -16.33 5.48 -8.65
CA GLU A 383 -16.67 5.86 -7.26
C GLU A 383 -16.58 7.36 -6.96
N TYR A 384 -16.07 8.18 -7.89
CA TYR A 384 -15.86 9.61 -7.67
C TYR A 384 -15.88 10.44 -8.97
N ASP A 385 -16.94 11.24 -9.16
CA ASP A 385 -17.11 12.12 -10.31
C ASP A 385 -16.35 13.44 -10.10
N TRP A 386 -15.21 13.62 -10.77
CA TRP A 386 -14.42 14.86 -10.67
C TRP A 386 -15.05 16.01 -11.44
N THR A 387 -15.49 17.05 -10.74
CA THR A 387 -15.96 18.31 -11.33
C THR A 387 -14.84 19.35 -11.47
N LEU A 388 -15.05 20.34 -12.32
CA LEU A 388 -14.14 21.48 -12.53
C LEU A 388 -14.00 22.35 -11.27
N GLU A 389 -15.07 22.47 -10.47
CA GLU A 389 -15.01 23.18 -9.18
C GLU A 389 -14.09 22.45 -8.20
N GLU A 390 -14.23 21.14 -8.05
CA GLU A 390 -13.36 20.35 -7.18
C GLU A 390 -11.91 20.31 -7.66
N TRP A 391 -11.68 20.12 -8.96
CA TRP A 391 -10.35 20.24 -9.57
C TRP A 391 -9.67 21.57 -9.19
N SER A 392 -10.40 22.69 -9.28
CA SER A 392 -9.87 24.02 -8.94
C SER A 392 -9.60 24.21 -7.44
N ALA A 393 -10.25 23.44 -6.57
CA ALA A 393 -10.11 23.51 -5.12
C ALA A 393 -8.98 22.60 -4.58
N LYS A 394 -8.50 21.64 -5.37
CA LYS A 394 -7.50 20.64 -4.95
C LYS A 394 -6.08 21.17 -4.98
N SER A 395 -5.25 20.69 -4.06
CA SER A 395 -3.81 20.97 -4.10
C SER A 395 -3.11 20.20 -5.23
N PRO A 396 -2.01 20.72 -5.81
CA PRO A 396 -1.25 19.99 -6.84
C PRO A 396 -0.77 18.61 -6.39
N ASP A 397 -0.47 18.47 -5.09
CA ASP A 397 -0.06 17.20 -4.47
C ASP A 397 -1.22 16.18 -4.42
N GLU A 398 -2.48 16.62 -4.27
CA GLU A 398 -3.65 15.76 -4.39
C GLU A 398 -3.93 15.37 -5.84
N ILE A 399 -3.75 16.29 -6.80
CA ILE A 399 -3.94 16.01 -8.23
C ILE A 399 -2.87 15.02 -8.75
N VAL A 400 -1.61 15.17 -8.35
CA VAL A 400 -0.54 14.19 -8.66
C VAL A 400 -0.83 12.83 -7.99
N LYS A 401 -1.41 12.81 -6.79
CA LYS A 401 -1.89 11.57 -6.16
C LYS A 401 -3.06 10.94 -6.92
N ALA A 402 -4.00 11.73 -7.45
CA ALA A 402 -5.12 11.24 -8.23
C ALA A 402 -4.66 10.58 -9.55
N TYR A 403 -3.84 11.28 -10.35
CA TYR A 403 -3.28 10.74 -11.59
C TYR A 403 -2.51 9.41 -11.41
N LEU A 404 -1.80 9.26 -10.28
CA LEU A 404 -0.96 8.09 -10.00
C LEU A 404 -1.62 7.04 -9.08
N ALA A 405 -2.90 7.21 -8.73
CA ALA A 405 -3.56 6.35 -7.76
C ALA A 405 -3.66 4.88 -8.22
N GLY A 406 -3.90 4.68 -9.52
CA GLY A 406 -4.03 3.34 -10.15
C GLY A 406 -2.74 2.81 -10.77
N SER A 407 -1.63 3.54 -10.67
CA SER A 407 -0.36 3.14 -11.27
C SER A 407 0.22 1.90 -10.59
N CYS A 408 0.68 0.93 -11.38
CA CYS A 408 1.51 -0.18 -10.92
C CYS A 408 2.99 0.10 -11.22
N PRO A 409 3.96 -0.63 -10.63
CA PRO A 409 5.39 -0.40 -10.87
C PRO A 409 5.82 -0.47 -12.35
N SER A 410 5.05 -1.18 -13.19
CA SER A 410 5.24 -1.33 -14.63
C SER A 410 4.58 -0.24 -15.49
N SER A 411 3.56 0.46 -14.97
CA SER A 411 2.87 1.57 -15.68
C SER A 411 3.39 2.93 -15.24
N LEU A 412 3.73 3.09 -13.96
CA LEU A 412 4.05 4.35 -13.27
C LEU A 412 4.84 5.36 -14.11
N ILE A 413 5.90 4.93 -14.79
CA ILE A 413 6.77 5.84 -15.55
C ILE A 413 6.08 6.35 -16.83
N LYS A 414 5.26 5.53 -17.48
CA LYS A 414 4.41 5.98 -18.60
C LYS A 414 3.34 6.95 -18.09
N ASP A 415 2.72 6.64 -16.95
CA ASP A 415 1.66 7.44 -16.35
C ASP A 415 2.21 8.82 -15.92
N ILE A 416 3.40 8.85 -15.30
CA ILE A 416 4.13 10.08 -14.97
C ILE A 416 4.42 10.91 -16.24
N HIS A 417 4.90 10.29 -17.32
CA HIS A 417 5.24 11.02 -18.56
C HIS A 417 4.00 11.49 -19.35
N ARG A 418 2.88 10.74 -19.33
CA ARG A 418 1.62 11.08 -20.03
C ARG A 418 0.78 12.13 -19.31
N LEU A 419 0.76 12.07 -17.97
CA LEU A 419 -0.19 12.79 -17.11
C LEU A 419 0.54 13.85 -16.25
N VAL A 420 1.48 13.42 -15.41
CA VAL A 420 2.06 14.25 -14.35
C VAL A 420 3.03 15.30 -14.89
N LEU A 421 3.95 14.94 -15.80
CA LEU A 421 4.91 15.90 -16.34
C LEU A 421 4.24 17.01 -17.18
N PRO A 422 3.25 16.73 -18.05
CA PRO A 422 2.46 17.77 -18.71
C PRO A 422 1.70 18.69 -17.74
N TYR A 423 1.04 18.11 -16.72
CA TYR A 423 0.36 18.86 -15.68
C TYR A 423 1.30 19.85 -14.96
N LEU A 424 2.45 19.37 -14.49
CA LEU A 424 3.43 20.21 -13.80
C LEU A 424 4.05 21.28 -14.72
N GLY A 425 4.24 20.97 -16.01
CA GLY A 425 4.71 21.92 -17.03
C GLY A 425 3.72 23.08 -17.27
N VAL A 426 2.41 22.81 -17.27
CA VAL A 426 1.38 23.86 -17.34
C VAL A 426 1.40 24.75 -16.09
N LEU A 427 1.58 24.17 -14.90
CA LEU A 427 1.71 24.98 -13.67
C LEU A 427 2.97 25.86 -13.66
N GLU A 428 4.06 25.45 -14.30
CA GLU A 428 5.25 26.28 -14.49
C GLU A 428 5.00 27.39 -15.51
N SER A 429 4.37 27.09 -16.66
CA SER A 429 4.04 28.10 -17.69
C SER A 429 3.07 29.16 -17.15
N ARG A 430 2.13 28.80 -16.27
CA ARG A 430 1.26 29.73 -15.55
C ARG A 430 2.06 30.65 -14.61
N ARG A 431 2.95 30.09 -13.78
CA ARG A 431 3.79 30.88 -12.85
C ARG A 431 4.76 31.82 -13.58
N ALA A 432 5.33 31.38 -14.70
CA ALA A 432 6.17 32.20 -15.57
C ALA A 432 5.39 33.37 -16.18
N ARG A 433 4.20 33.13 -16.75
CA ARG A 433 3.28 34.18 -17.24
C ARG A 433 2.91 35.18 -16.12
N ALA A 434 2.63 34.68 -14.92
CA ALA A 434 2.31 35.50 -13.74
C ALA A 434 3.47 36.35 -13.19
N SER A 435 4.69 36.23 -13.74
CA SER A 435 5.87 37.04 -13.38
C SER A 435 6.25 36.99 -11.89
N ILE A 436 6.00 35.85 -11.23
CA ILE A 436 6.31 35.65 -9.81
C ILE A 436 7.82 35.37 -9.66
N PRO A 437 8.60 36.20 -8.93
CA PRO A 437 10.05 35.99 -8.80
C PRO A 437 10.39 34.67 -8.08
N GLY A 438 11.29 33.87 -8.66
CA GLY A 438 11.73 32.57 -8.11
C GLY A 438 11.18 31.32 -8.82
N ALA A 439 10.46 31.49 -9.94
CA ALA A 439 9.74 30.43 -10.65
C ALA A 439 10.61 29.44 -11.48
N GLU A 440 11.64 28.83 -10.89
CA GLU A 440 12.47 27.79 -11.55
C GLU A 440 12.51 26.43 -10.81
N SER A 441 11.82 26.28 -9.66
CA SER A 441 12.05 25.12 -8.77
C SER A 441 10.82 24.42 -8.17
N THR A 442 9.59 24.84 -8.50
CA THR A 442 8.37 24.28 -7.86
C THR A 442 7.76 23.05 -8.56
N ILE A 443 8.19 22.68 -9.77
CA ILE A 443 7.83 21.39 -10.40
C ILE A 443 8.28 20.18 -9.58
N PRO A 444 9.57 20.05 -9.19
CA PRO A 444 10.03 18.87 -8.45
C PRO A 444 9.46 18.78 -7.03
N ASP A 445 8.68 19.75 -6.55
CA ASP A 445 8.08 19.68 -5.21
C ASP A 445 6.96 18.63 -5.14
N SER A 446 5.92 18.70 -5.98
CA SER A 446 4.75 17.78 -5.87
C SER A 446 5.04 16.33 -6.26
N LEU A 447 5.96 16.08 -7.21
CA LEU A 447 6.40 14.71 -7.51
C LEU A 447 7.29 14.16 -6.39
N ARG A 448 8.08 15.01 -5.72
CA ARG A 448 8.88 14.64 -4.55
C ARG A 448 8.00 14.37 -3.34
N THR A 449 7.00 15.20 -3.03
CA THR A 449 6.07 14.91 -1.93
C THR A 449 5.25 13.66 -2.19
N TRP A 450 4.87 13.36 -3.45
CA TRP A 450 4.34 12.05 -3.81
C TRP A 450 5.34 10.93 -3.46
N ALA A 451 6.59 11.01 -3.94
CA ALA A 451 7.62 9.99 -3.70
C ALA A 451 7.93 9.77 -2.21
N LEU A 452 7.99 10.84 -1.41
CA LEU A 452 8.20 10.80 0.04
C LEU A 452 7.01 10.17 0.78
N ASN A 453 5.79 10.30 0.26
CA ASN A 453 4.62 9.57 0.78
C ASN A 453 4.67 8.06 0.43
N GLN A 454 5.47 7.63 -0.57
CA GLN A 454 5.64 6.21 -0.94
C GLN A 454 6.69 5.46 -0.11
N ALA A 455 7.16 6.01 1.02
CA ALA A 455 8.17 5.36 1.87
C ALA A 455 7.78 3.96 2.40
N ASN A 456 6.49 3.60 2.40
CA ASN A 456 5.98 2.26 2.76
C ASN A 456 5.56 1.40 1.55
N HIS A 457 5.80 1.87 0.32
CA HIS A 457 5.46 1.20 -0.94
C HIS A 457 6.69 1.11 -1.85
N LEU A 458 7.74 0.45 -1.36
CA LEU A 458 9.06 0.42 -2.01
C LEU A 458 9.05 -0.01 -3.49
N PRO A 459 8.22 -0.96 -3.97
CA PRO A 459 8.17 -1.29 -5.40
C PRO A 459 7.78 -0.13 -6.32
N MET A 460 6.96 0.82 -5.85
CA MET A 460 6.61 2.04 -6.60
C MET A 460 7.79 3.02 -6.62
N LEU A 461 8.53 3.09 -5.51
CA LEU A 461 9.70 3.94 -5.38
C LEU A 461 10.91 3.39 -6.17
N GLU A 462 11.08 2.07 -6.23
CA GLU A 462 12.08 1.40 -7.09
C GLU A 462 11.88 1.78 -8.56
N ALA A 463 10.65 1.70 -9.06
CA ALA A 463 10.34 2.09 -10.43
C ALA A 463 10.73 3.57 -10.70
N LEU A 464 10.34 4.50 -9.81
CA LEU A 464 10.65 5.92 -9.93
C LEU A 464 12.16 6.22 -9.90
N ILE A 465 12.89 5.58 -8.97
CA ILE A 465 14.34 5.79 -8.80
C ILE A 465 15.11 5.19 -9.97
N LYS A 466 14.74 4.00 -10.44
CA LYS A 466 15.33 3.33 -11.59
C LYS A 466 15.09 4.05 -12.92
N ALA A 467 13.96 4.75 -13.07
CA ALA A 467 13.72 5.64 -14.20
C ALA A 467 14.50 6.96 -14.10
N SER A 468 14.70 7.47 -12.88
CA SER A 468 15.44 8.70 -12.61
C SER A 468 16.97 8.52 -12.58
N SER A 469 17.48 7.31 -12.81
CA SER A 469 18.89 6.96 -12.62
C SER A 469 19.84 7.80 -13.48
N PRO A 470 21.09 8.03 -13.03
CA PRO A 470 22.13 8.72 -13.80
C PRO A 470 22.49 8.09 -15.15
N THR A 471 22.07 6.84 -15.41
CA THR A 471 22.28 6.10 -16.66
C THR A 471 21.29 6.44 -17.77
N ASN A 472 20.10 6.95 -17.45
CA ASN A 472 19.05 7.27 -18.44
C ASN A 472 19.24 8.69 -19.00
N LYS A 473 18.66 9.02 -20.16
CA LYS A 473 18.82 10.37 -20.75
C LYS A 473 18.05 11.41 -19.94
N LEU A 474 18.56 12.65 -19.86
CA LEU A 474 17.94 13.74 -19.09
C LEU A 474 16.43 13.99 -19.35
N PRO A 475 15.88 13.96 -20.59
CA PRO A 475 14.44 14.11 -20.81
C PRO A 475 13.62 12.87 -20.42
N GLU A 476 14.25 11.72 -20.20
CA GLU A 476 13.62 10.44 -19.83
C GLU A 476 13.57 10.25 -18.30
N ARG A 477 14.10 11.20 -17.51
CA ARG A 477 14.14 11.14 -16.05
C ARG A 477 13.00 11.95 -15.41
N PRO A 478 12.15 11.34 -14.57
CA PRO A 478 11.19 12.06 -13.74
C PRO A 478 11.87 13.03 -12.75
N ILE A 479 12.93 12.58 -12.05
CA ILE A 479 13.73 13.43 -11.15
C ILE A 479 15.02 13.85 -11.87
N LYS A 480 15.12 15.14 -12.21
CA LYS A 480 16.25 15.70 -12.98
C LYS A 480 17.53 15.92 -12.15
N SER A 481 17.41 16.13 -10.83
CA SER A 481 18.54 16.42 -9.94
C SER A 481 19.07 15.15 -9.26
N ASN A 482 20.35 14.85 -9.50
CA ASN A 482 21.07 13.76 -8.83
C ASN A 482 21.07 13.92 -7.29
N GLU A 483 21.18 15.15 -6.78
CA GLU A 483 21.16 15.40 -5.33
C GLU A 483 19.79 15.11 -4.72
N ASP A 484 18.71 15.52 -5.39
CA ASP A 484 17.36 15.28 -4.86
C ASP A 484 16.98 13.81 -4.94
N LEU A 485 17.40 13.10 -5.99
CA LEU A 485 17.29 11.64 -6.06
C LEU A 485 17.93 10.98 -4.83
N ALA A 486 19.13 11.43 -4.44
CA ALA A 486 19.82 10.92 -3.26
C ALA A 486 19.12 11.29 -1.95
N ARG A 487 18.70 12.55 -1.78
CA ARG A 487 17.94 13.00 -0.60
C ARG A 487 16.61 12.25 -0.46
N ILE A 488 15.92 11.95 -1.55
CA ILE A 488 14.68 11.15 -1.58
C ILE A 488 14.95 9.70 -1.18
N LEU A 489 15.97 9.04 -1.75
CA LEU A 489 16.31 7.66 -1.39
C LEU A 489 16.58 7.55 0.11
N VAL A 490 17.48 8.39 0.63
CA VAL A 490 17.86 8.42 2.06
C VAL A 490 16.62 8.66 2.93
N ALA A 491 15.82 9.69 2.62
CA ALA A 491 14.62 10.02 3.39
C ALA A 491 13.60 8.87 3.42
N CYS A 492 13.32 8.23 2.29
CA CYS A 492 12.37 7.13 2.22
C CYS A 492 12.90 5.86 2.90
N LEU A 493 14.14 5.45 2.63
CA LEU A 493 14.69 4.19 3.17
C LEU A 493 14.77 4.21 4.70
N TYR A 494 15.31 5.29 5.30
CA TYR A 494 15.38 5.38 6.76
C TYR A 494 14.00 5.56 7.43
N THR A 495 13.00 6.12 6.74
CA THR A 495 11.65 6.30 7.33
C THR A 495 10.68 5.15 7.06
N SER A 496 11.01 4.25 6.14
CA SER A 496 10.19 3.08 5.78
C SER A 496 9.88 2.16 6.98
N SER A 497 8.70 1.54 6.96
CA SER A 497 8.34 0.47 7.90
C SER A 497 8.89 -0.91 7.50
N SER A 498 9.34 -1.08 6.25
CA SER A 498 9.78 -2.36 5.70
C SER A 498 11.06 -2.88 6.34
N VAL A 499 11.14 -4.20 6.50
CA VAL A 499 12.27 -4.88 7.18
C VAL A 499 12.82 -6.08 6.41
N ASN A 500 12.09 -6.55 5.39
CA ASN A 500 12.39 -7.78 4.64
C ASN A 500 12.68 -7.51 3.15
N GLU A 501 12.47 -6.28 2.67
CA GLU A 501 12.53 -5.91 1.24
C GLU A 501 13.94 -5.43 0.82
N TRP A 502 14.98 -6.00 1.44
CA TRP A 502 16.38 -5.55 1.29
C TRP A 502 16.87 -5.61 -0.17
N GLU A 503 16.46 -6.61 -0.97
CA GLU A 503 16.77 -6.66 -2.40
C GLU A 503 16.24 -5.45 -3.18
N CYS A 504 15.07 -4.93 -2.79
CA CYS A 504 14.47 -3.75 -3.40
C CYS A 504 15.26 -2.50 -3.00
N MET A 505 15.58 -2.37 -1.72
CA MET A 505 16.42 -1.28 -1.20
C MET A 505 17.82 -1.27 -1.84
N GLY A 506 18.43 -2.44 -2.05
CA GLY A 506 19.72 -2.60 -2.73
C GLY A 506 19.64 -2.18 -4.20
N ARG A 507 18.65 -2.68 -4.96
CA ARG A 507 18.41 -2.25 -6.36
C ARG A 507 18.11 -0.76 -6.50
N MET A 508 17.50 -0.14 -5.49
CA MET A 508 17.31 1.31 -5.41
C MET A 508 18.63 2.06 -5.17
N PHE A 509 19.53 1.50 -4.34
CA PHE A 509 20.86 2.05 -4.09
C PHE A 509 21.83 1.88 -5.28
N GLU A 510 21.75 0.77 -6.02
CA GLU A 510 22.49 0.56 -7.29
C GLU A 510 22.20 1.65 -8.35
N CYS A 511 21.04 2.31 -8.28
CA CYS A 511 20.63 3.35 -9.22
C CYS A 511 21.21 4.74 -8.91
N MET A 512 22.12 4.86 -7.93
CA MET A 512 22.52 6.14 -7.35
C MET A 512 23.67 6.86 -8.08
N PRO A 513 23.75 8.20 -7.97
CA PRO A 513 24.86 8.97 -8.51
C PRO A 513 26.13 8.83 -7.66
N ALA A 514 27.24 8.45 -8.30
CA ALA A 514 28.57 8.72 -7.76
C ALA A 514 28.82 10.23 -7.75
N PHE A 515 29.00 10.82 -6.57
CA PHE A 515 29.46 12.19 -6.41
C PHE A 515 31.00 12.25 -6.55
N PRO A 516 31.57 13.35 -7.08
CA PRO A 516 33.02 13.42 -7.30
C PRO A 516 33.78 13.72 -5.99
N ASP A 517 34.72 12.84 -5.62
CA ASP A 517 35.56 12.88 -4.41
C ASP A 517 36.32 14.21 -4.14
N ASN A 518 36.39 15.10 -5.12
CA ASN A 518 37.23 16.30 -5.12
C ASN A 518 36.61 17.53 -4.43
N ILE A 519 35.57 17.34 -3.62
CA ILE A 519 34.97 18.40 -2.79
C ILE A 519 35.36 18.15 -1.33
N PRO A 520 36.51 18.68 -0.86
CA PRO A 520 36.90 18.52 0.54
C PRO A 520 35.97 19.33 1.45
N SER A 521 35.08 18.62 2.16
CA SER A 521 34.47 19.18 3.37
C SER A 521 35.60 19.49 4.36
N SER A 522 35.71 20.74 4.81
CA SER A 522 36.79 21.21 5.69
C SER A 522 36.78 20.59 7.09
N ASP A 523 35.70 19.91 7.43
CA ASP A 523 35.36 19.45 8.78
C ASP A 523 35.22 17.92 8.75
N GLU A 524 35.65 17.26 9.82
CA GLU A 524 35.37 15.83 10.04
C GLU A 524 33.85 15.65 10.24
N PHE A 525 33.15 15.14 9.22
CA PHE A 525 31.72 14.90 9.26
C PHE A 525 31.42 13.43 9.53
N ASN A 526 30.84 13.13 10.71
CA ASN A 526 30.31 11.81 11.01
C ASN A 526 28.83 11.73 10.59
N SER A 527 28.55 11.00 9.50
CA SER A 527 27.19 10.81 8.99
C SER A 527 26.28 10.08 9.99
N ALA A 528 26.80 9.14 10.77
CA ALA A 528 26.03 8.40 11.78
C ALA A 528 25.61 9.30 12.96
N ASP A 529 26.49 10.18 13.45
CA ASP A 529 26.13 11.18 14.49
C ASP A 529 25.07 12.16 13.99
N TYR A 530 25.20 12.63 12.73
CA TYR A 530 24.24 13.54 12.13
C TYR A 530 22.86 12.89 11.98
N LEU A 531 22.79 11.66 11.44
CA LEU A 531 21.54 10.91 11.30
C LEU A 531 20.94 10.58 12.66
N HIS A 532 21.74 10.20 13.67
CA HIS A 532 21.26 9.97 15.03
C HIS A 532 20.64 11.24 15.64
N GLY A 533 21.29 12.40 15.47
CA GLY A 533 20.75 13.69 15.87
C GLY A 533 19.42 14.02 15.18
N LEU A 534 19.36 13.87 13.86
CA LEU A 534 18.17 14.14 13.04
C LEU A 534 17.00 13.21 13.40
N PHE A 535 17.25 11.92 13.57
CA PHE A 535 16.20 10.95 13.90
C PHE A 535 15.74 11.11 15.36
N THR A 536 16.63 11.46 16.30
CA THR A 536 16.27 11.73 17.71
C THR A 536 15.43 13.00 17.86
N THR A 537 15.64 14.04 17.05
CA THR A 537 14.80 15.24 17.07
C THR A 537 13.48 15.06 16.31
N SER A 538 13.46 14.24 15.27
CA SER A 538 12.26 14.00 14.45
C SER A 538 11.32 12.94 15.02
N SER A 539 11.83 11.96 15.77
CA SER A 539 11.01 10.93 16.45
C SER A 539 10.57 11.41 17.84
N THR A 540 9.31 11.79 17.98
CA THR A 540 8.72 12.31 19.23
C THR A 540 8.41 11.21 20.25
N GLY A 541 9.40 10.37 20.54
CA GLY A 541 9.30 9.26 21.50
C GLY A 541 8.56 8.02 20.98
N SER A 542 8.04 8.05 19.75
CA SER A 542 7.47 6.87 19.08
C SER A 542 8.51 6.18 18.19
N THR A 543 8.48 4.86 18.15
CA THR A 543 9.28 4.04 17.21
C THR A 543 8.71 4.02 15.78
N THR A 544 7.55 4.62 15.54
CA THR A 544 6.93 4.74 14.21
C THR A 544 7.00 6.17 13.69
N TRP A 545 7.58 6.35 12.51
CA TRP A 545 7.51 7.62 11.77
C TRP A 545 6.05 8.00 11.46
N SER A 546 5.76 9.30 11.45
CA SER A 546 4.46 9.82 11.00
C SER A 546 4.42 9.95 9.47
N SER A 547 3.24 10.20 8.89
CA SER A 547 3.07 10.40 7.44
C SER A 547 3.85 11.60 6.86
N GLY A 548 4.48 12.44 7.69
CA GLY A 548 5.37 13.53 7.27
C GLY A 548 6.86 13.29 7.59
N GLY A 549 7.22 12.12 8.13
CA GLY A 549 8.58 11.82 8.57
C GLY A 549 9.61 11.91 7.45
N ALA A 550 9.30 11.33 6.28
CA ALA A 550 10.15 11.39 5.09
C ALA A 550 10.43 12.85 4.66
N THR A 551 9.40 13.70 4.63
CA THR A 551 9.56 15.13 4.30
C THR A 551 10.45 15.86 5.30
N SER A 552 10.24 15.65 6.60
CA SER A 552 11.08 16.29 7.64
C SER A 552 12.55 15.83 7.60
N VAL A 553 12.83 14.61 7.14
CA VAL A 553 14.20 14.13 6.89
C VAL A 553 14.76 14.74 5.60
N TYR A 554 13.98 14.77 4.51
CA TYR A 554 14.37 15.39 3.25
C TYR A 554 14.75 16.87 3.42
N ASP A 555 13.94 17.65 4.15
CA ASP A 555 14.17 19.08 4.36
C ASP A 555 15.46 19.36 5.15
N ALA A 556 15.84 18.47 6.08
CA ALA A 556 17.12 18.54 6.76
C ALA A 556 18.30 18.18 5.83
N LEU A 557 18.14 17.15 4.98
CA LEU A 557 19.14 16.75 3.98
C LEU A 557 19.31 17.79 2.84
N ARG A 558 18.31 18.66 2.62
CA ARG A 558 18.39 19.79 1.68
C ARG A 558 19.41 20.86 2.12
N LEU A 559 19.77 20.91 3.39
CA LEU A 559 20.78 21.82 3.93
C LEU A 559 22.23 21.30 3.78
N LEU A 560 22.41 20.08 3.24
CA LEU A 560 23.72 19.45 3.09
C LEU A 560 24.32 19.68 1.69
N ASP A 561 25.62 19.91 1.70
CA ASP A 561 26.50 19.88 0.53
C ASP A 561 26.69 18.45 -0.02
N THR A 562 27.15 18.35 -1.27
CA THR A 562 27.36 17.08 -1.97
C THR A 562 28.41 16.16 -1.32
N GLY A 563 29.39 16.72 -0.58
CA GLY A 563 30.39 15.93 0.12
C GLY A 563 29.80 15.19 1.31
N ARG A 564 29.07 15.92 2.17
CA ARG A 564 28.32 15.31 3.29
C ARG A 564 27.20 14.39 2.82
N LEU A 565 26.57 14.69 1.68
CA LEU A 565 25.57 13.81 1.06
C LEU A 565 26.19 12.48 0.60
N SER A 566 27.40 12.49 0.03
CA SER A 566 28.13 11.25 -0.30
C SER A 566 28.41 10.42 0.95
N SER A 567 28.93 11.03 2.03
CA SER A 567 29.20 10.35 3.31
C SER A 567 27.96 9.73 3.98
N ILE A 568 26.76 10.25 3.67
CA ILE A 568 25.48 9.65 4.08
C ILE A 568 25.07 8.46 3.21
N LEU A 569 25.48 8.42 1.93
CA LEU A 569 25.30 7.26 1.05
C LEU A 569 26.30 6.14 1.35
N ASP A 570 27.55 6.48 1.66
CA ASP A 570 28.56 5.51 2.07
C ASP A 570 28.10 4.78 3.36
N GLY A 571 27.64 5.53 4.36
CA GLY A 571 27.03 4.96 5.57
C GLY A 571 25.67 4.28 5.33
N LEU A 572 24.95 4.60 4.26
CA LEU A 572 23.72 3.89 3.87
C LEU A 572 24.05 2.50 3.30
N ASP A 573 25.14 2.33 2.54
CA ASP A 573 25.60 1.01 2.08
C ASP A 573 26.04 0.13 3.26
N GLU A 574 26.80 0.71 4.21
CA GLU A 574 27.18 0.04 5.45
C GLU A 574 25.95 -0.40 6.26
N HIS A 575 24.91 0.44 6.36
CA HIS A 575 23.65 0.09 7.02
C HIS A 575 22.79 -0.92 6.23
N LEU A 576 22.75 -0.85 4.90
CA LEU A 576 22.00 -1.78 4.04
C LEU A 576 22.58 -3.19 4.11
N THR A 577 23.89 -3.33 3.87
CA THR A 577 24.60 -4.61 3.99
C THR A 577 24.54 -5.17 5.40
N THR A 578 24.59 -4.31 6.42
CA THR A 578 24.33 -4.68 7.82
C THR A 578 22.92 -5.21 8.04
N ALA A 579 21.89 -4.57 7.48
CA ALA A 579 20.49 -5.01 7.59
C ALA A 579 20.23 -6.33 6.85
N GLU A 580 20.83 -6.54 5.68
CA GLU A 580 20.78 -7.81 4.94
C GLU A 580 21.35 -8.97 5.77
N VAL A 581 22.56 -8.82 6.31
CA VAL A 581 23.19 -9.83 7.17
C VAL A 581 22.33 -10.14 8.39
N LEU A 582 21.76 -9.11 9.03
CA LEU A 582 20.87 -9.27 10.19
C LEU A 582 19.54 -9.97 9.81
N ALA A 583 18.97 -9.68 8.65
CA ALA A 583 17.77 -10.34 8.14
C ALA A 583 18.04 -11.81 7.79
N ARG A 584 19.18 -12.12 7.14
CA ARG A 584 19.64 -13.49 6.84
C ARG A 584 19.75 -14.37 8.10
N TRP A 585 20.15 -13.79 9.22
CA TRP A 585 20.23 -14.48 10.52
C TRP A 585 18.97 -14.31 11.39
N ASN A 586 17.82 -13.99 10.77
CA ASN A 586 16.51 -13.91 11.43
C ASN A 586 16.44 -12.87 12.58
N VAL A 587 17.18 -11.77 12.46
CA VAL A 587 17.04 -10.58 13.30
C VAL A 587 16.80 -9.32 12.42
N PRO A 588 15.73 -9.30 11.58
CA PRO A 588 15.46 -8.18 10.70
C PRO A 588 15.24 -6.89 11.51
N LEU A 589 15.93 -5.82 11.12
CA LEU A 589 15.89 -4.50 11.76
C LEU A 589 15.72 -3.40 10.71
N ARG A 590 14.94 -2.37 11.03
CA ARG A 590 14.74 -1.21 10.13
C ARG A 590 15.99 -0.34 10.14
N LEU A 591 16.29 0.31 9.02
CA LEU A 591 17.52 1.12 8.88
C LEU A 591 17.63 2.24 9.93
N ALA A 592 16.55 2.94 10.25
CA ALA A 592 16.58 3.92 11.34
C ALA A 592 16.73 3.32 12.74
N ASP A 593 16.36 2.05 12.97
CA ASP A 593 16.62 1.39 14.27
C ASP A 593 18.10 1.02 14.47
N LEU A 594 18.87 0.83 13.38
CA LEU A 594 20.33 0.68 13.47
C LEU A 594 20.94 1.94 14.10
N VAL A 595 20.66 3.10 13.50
CA VAL A 595 21.11 4.41 13.97
C VAL A 595 20.53 4.72 15.36
N LEU A 596 19.21 4.69 15.56
CA LEU A 596 18.55 5.14 16.80
C LEU A 596 18.83 4.29 18.05
N ARG A 597 19.22 3.01 17.90
CA ARG A 597 19.33 2.10 19.06
C ARG A 597 20.75 1.61 19.34
N PHE A 598 21.58 1.47 18.30
CA PHE A 598 22.87 0.81 18.39
C PHE A 598 24.05 1.77 18.23
N HIS A 599 23.90 2.85 17.46
CA HIS A 599 24.91 3.91 17.37
C HIS A 599 25.28 4.44 18.78
N GLY A 600 26.58 4.55 19.07
CA GLY A 600 27.08 5.00 20.38
C GLY A 600 26.74 4.11 21.60
N ASN A 601 26.00 3.00 21.43
CA ASN A 601 25.42 2.24 22.55
C ASN A 601 25.92 0.80 22.65
N LYS A 602 27.15 0.62 23.15
CA LYS A 602 27.77 -0.69 23.40
C LYS A 602 26.86 -1.69 24.16
N THR A 603 25.99 -1.22 25.06
CA THR A 603 25.08 -2.12 25.81
C THR A 603 23.91 -2.65 24.99
N ALA A 604 23.48 -1.93 23.94
CA ALA A 604 22.50 -2.42 22.97
C ALA A 604 23.17 -3.38 21.98
N GLN A 605 24.37 -3.04 21.51
CA GLN A 605 25.15 -3.89 20.60
C GLN A 605 25.48 -5.25 21.23
N GLN A 606 25.93 -5.29 22.49
CA GLN A 606 26.16 -6.55 23.22
C GLN A 606 24.89 -7.41 23.31
N LYS A 607 23.71 -6.81 23.46
CA LYS A 607 22.42 -7.54 23.48
C LYS A 607 22.04 -8.05 22.08
N LEU A 608 22.29 -7.27 21.02
CA LEU A 608 22.07 -7.68 19.64
C LEU A 608 22.98 -8.87 19.28
N ALA A 609 24.28 -8.77 19.55
CA ALA A 609 25.23 -9.87 19.36
C ALA A 609 24.84 -11.13 20.16
N THR A 610 24.37 -10.97 21.40
CA THR A 610 23.89 -12.11 22.22
C THR A 610 22.64 -12.75 21.61
N ARG A 611 21.71 -11.97 21.06
CA ARG A 611 20.51 -12.48 20.38
C ARG A 611 20.86 -13.27 19.12
N ILE A 612 21.74 -12.71 18.28
CA ILE A 612 22.24 -13.35 17.05
C ILE A 612 22.90 -14.70 17.39
N ALA A 613 23.83 -14.70 18.34
CA ALA A 613 24.53 -15.91 18.80
C ALA A 613 23.63 -16.97 19.46
N ARG A 614 22.42 -16.60 19.88
CA ARG A 614 21.40 -17.50 20.47
C ARG A 614 20.34 -17.98 19.47
N GLN A 615 20.26 -17.37 18.28
CA GLN A 615 19.19 -17.63 17.29
C GLN A 615 17.77 -17.43 17.87
N GLU A 616 17.55 -16.38 18.67
CA GLU A 616 16.24 -16.16 19.33
C GLU A 616 15.11 -15.96 18.31
N GLY A 617 14.38 -17.04 17.98
CA GLY A 617 13.24 -17.05 17.05
C GLY A 617 13.54 -17.51 15.62
N GLY A 618 14.77 -17.99 15.33
CA GLY A 618 15.15 -18.53 14.03
C GLY A 618 14.89 -20.03 13.86
N ILE A 619 15.11 -20.54 12.64
CA ILE A 619 15.23 -21.98 12.37
C ILE A 619 16.55 -22.47 12.98
N GLU A 620 16.56 -23.65 13.60
CA GLU A 620 17.80 -24.20 14.16
C GLU A 620 18.76 -24.63 13.03
N MET A 621 19.90 -23.94 12.90
CA MET A 621 20.98 -24.36 11.99
C MET A 621 21.63 -25.67 12.47
N GLU A 622 21.72 -26.64 11.56
CA GLU A 622 22.17 -28.01 11.83
C GLU A 622 23.65 -28.24 11.46
N SER A 623 24.21 -27.50 10.50
CA SER A 623 25.57 -27.72 9.99
C SER A 623 26.60 -26.82 10.66
N GLU A 624 27.77 -27.38 11.02
CA GLU A 624 28.88 -26.65 11.62
C GLU A 624 29.38 -25.49 10.74
N GLU A 625 29.41 -25.69 9.42
CA GLU A 625 29.81 -24.70 8.41
C GLU A 625 28.92 -23.43 8.45
N GLU A 626 27.62 -23.58 8.74
CA GLU A 626 26.69 -22.44 8.84
C GLU A 626 27.03 -21.55 10.04
N TRP A 627 27.57 -22.13 11.12
CA TRP A 627 27.98 -21.41 12.32
C TRP A 627 29.35 -20.74 12.19
N GLU A 628 30.24 -21.27 11.35
CA GLU A 628 31.48 -20.58 10.96
C GLU A 628 31.13 -19.30 10.18
N VAL A 629 30.26 -19.41 9.16
CA VAL A 629 29.78 -18.24 8.38
C VAL A 629 29.00 -17.24 9.25
N LEU A 630 28.29 -17.68 10.29
CA LEU A 630 27.66 -16.79 11.27
C LEU A 630 28.69 -16.05 12.13
N LEU A 631 29.76 -16.72 12.57
CA LEU A 631 30.83 -16.07 13.34
C LEU A 631 31.61 -15.07 12.47
N GLU A 632 31.90 -15.41 11.22
CA GLU A 632 32.50 -14.50 10.24
C GLU A 632 31.61 -13.27 10.02
N ALA A 633 30.32 -13.45 9.75
CA ALA A 633 29.37 -12.36 9.60
C ALA A 633 29.24 -11.47 10.86
N MET A 634 29.32 -12.06 12.07
CA MET A 634 29.38 -11.26 13.30
C MET A 634 30.69 -10.46 13.42
N ILE A 635 31.82 -10.99 12.97
CA ILE A 635 33.10 -10.26 12.92
C ILE A 635 33.03 -9.14 11.87
N GLU A 636 32.40 -9.36 10.71
CA GLU A 636 32.14 -8.31 9.73
C GLU A 636 31.28 -7.19 10.31
N LEU A 637 30.22 -7.52 11.05
CA LEU A 637 29.36 -6.54 11.75
C LEU A 637 30.09 -5.70 12.81
N SER A 638 31.32 -6.06 13.23
CA SER A 638 32.20 -5.26 14.12
C SER A 638 33.20 -4.35 13.40
N GLN A 639 33.14 -4.26 12.07
CA GLN A 639 33.85 -3.19 11.35
C GLN A 639 33.24 -1.82 11.74
N PRO A 640 34.04 -0.73 11.73
CA PRO A 640 33.53 0.61 12.00
C PRO A 640 32.36 0.95 11.07
N GLY A 641 31.41 1.76 11.54
CA GLY A 641 30.19 2.13 10.80
C GLY A 641 29.05 1.11 10.85
N ARG A 642 29.32 -0.14 11.25
CA ARG A 642 28.31 -1.21 11.32
C ARG A 642 27.70 -1.38 12.72
N ALA A 643 26.64 -2.20 12.81
CA ALA A 643 25.80 -2.32 14.01
C ALA A 643 26.50 -2.82 15.30
N LEU A 644 27.74 -3.32 15.23
CA LEU A 644 28.52 -3.79 16.39
C LEU A 644 29.90 -3.09 16.49
N ASP A 645 30.05 -1.89 15.93
CA ASP A 645 31.31 -1.11 15.85
C ASP A 645 32.01 -0.84 17.20
N LEU A 646 31.28 -0.84 18.32
CA LEU A 646 31.83 -0.67 19.66
C LEU A 646 32.24 -1.99 20.33
N LEU A 647 32.09 -3.14 19.66
CA LEU A 647 32.50 -4.45 20.17
C LEU A 647 33.91 -4.81 19.71
N ASP A 648 34.81 -5.09 20.65
CA ASP A 648 36.17 -5.49 20.31
C ASP A 648 36.18 -6.86 19.61
N LYS A 649 37.17 -7.10 18.73
CA LYS A 649 37.36 -8.40 18.05
C LYS A 649 37.53 -9.61 18.99
N GLN A 650 37.73 -9.37 20.28
CA GLN A 650 37.78 -10.39 21.36
C GLN A 650 36.44 -10.54 22.11
N GLU A 651 35.58 -9.52 22.09
CA GLU A 651 34.24 -9.58 22.70
C GLU A 651 33.26 -10.38 21.85
N ILE A 652 33.32 -10.32 20.51
CA ILE A 652 32.42 -11.09 19.65
C ILE A 652 32.60 -12.61 19.79
N PRO A 653 33.81 -13.20 19.68
CA PRO A 653 33.99 -14.63 19.94
C PRO A 653 33.53 -15.05 21.34
N LYS A 654 33.70 -14.17 22.34
CA LYS A 654 33.24 -14.37 23.72
C LYS A 654 31.71 -14.40 23.87
N LEU A 655 31.01 -13.46 23.23
CA LEU A 655 29.54 -13.42 23.20
C LEU A 655 28.98 -14.59 22.37
N PHE A 656 29.62 -14.92 21.24
CA PHE A 656 29.24 -16.05 20.40
C PHE A 656 29.37 -17.39 21.14
N PHE A 657 30.51 -17.64 21.77
CA PHE A 657 30.71 -18.82 22.61
C PHE A 657 29.71 -18.89 23.77
N SER A 658 29.39 -17.76 24.42
CA SER A 658 28.34 -17.69 25.45
C SER A 658 26.93 -17.99 24.90
N GLY A 659 26.61 -17.56 23.68
CA GLY A 659 25.39 -17.92 22.96
C GLY A 659 25.29 -19.41 22.63
N LEU A 660 26.38 -20.02 22.14
CA LEU A 660 26.46 -21.47 21.90
C LEU A 660 26.32 -22.29 23.18
N LEU A 661 26.91 -21.84 24.29
CA LEU A 661 26.78 -22.51 25.58
C LEU A 661 25.35 -22.38 26.13
N THR A 662 24.74 -21.19 26.10
CA THR A 662 23.38 -20.96 26.64
C THR A 662 22.26 -21.54 25.78
N SER A 663 22.48 -21.69 24.46
CA SER A 663 21.62 -22.50 23.58
C SER A 663 21.88 -24.02 23.70
N GLY A 664 22.88 -24.44 24.48
CA GLY A 664 23.15 -25.85 24.76
C GLY A 664 23.88 -26.61 23.64
N LYS A 665 24.40 -25.92 22.62
CA LYS A 665 25.03 -26.50 21.42
C LYS A 665 26.50 -26.92 21.69
N PHE A 666 26.71 -27.67 22.78
CA PHE A 666 28.03 -27.98 23.36
C PHE A 666 28.99 -28.72 22.42
N LYS A 667 28.50 -29.58 21.51
CA LYS A 667 29.35 -30.27 20.54
C LYS A 667 30.02 -29.29 19.58
N LEU A 668 29.22 -28.38 19.04
CA LEU A 668 29.63 -27.31 18.14
C LEU A 668 30.53 -26.28 18.85
N ALA A 669 30.13 -25.85 20.05
CA ALA A 669 30.96 -24.98 20.90
C ALA A 669 32.36 -25.59 21.14
N LYS A 670 32.45 -26.93 21.21
CA LYS A 670 33.71 -27.64 21.35
C LYS A 670 34.50 -27.71 20.04
N SER A 671 33.88 -28.10 18.93
CA SER A 671 34.60 -28.31 17.67
C SER A 671 35.14 -26.98 17.11
N LEU A 672 34.30 -25.95 16.98
CA LEU A 672 34.70 -24.61 16.50
C LEU A 672 35.88 -24.02 17.29
N PHE A 673 35.81 -24.05 18.63
CA PHE A 673 36.79 -23.41 19.51
C PHE A 673 37.97 -24.32 19.94
N SER A 674 38.02 -25.57 19.47
CA SER A 674 39.16 -26.50 19.70
C SER A 674 39.92 -26.88 18.43
N SER A 675 39.39 -26.62 17.23
CA SER A 675 39.90 -27.20 15.98
C SER A 675 40.52 -26.19 15.01
N THR A 676 40.47 -24.90 15.32
CA THR A 676 40.93 -23.80 14.46
C THR A 676 42.43 -23.92 14.14
N SER A 677 42.80 -23.97 12.86
CA SER A 677 44.20 -24.12 12.41
C SER A 677 45.07 -22.89 12.71
N ASP A 678 44.45 -21.71 12.69
CA ASP A 678 45.15 -20.42 12.74
C ASP A 678 45.33 -19.88 14.17
N GLY A 679 45.02 -20.71 15.18
CA GLY A 679 45.18 -20.41 16.59
C GLY A 679 43.87 -20.20 17.34
N PRO A 680 43.93 -20.11 18.69
CA PRO A 680 42.73 -20.06 19.52
C PRO A 680 42.04 -18.69 19.46
N LEU A 681 40.79 -18.68 18.99
CA LEU A 681 39.88 -17.52 18.96
C LEU A 681 39.58 -16.90 20.34
N LEU A 682 39.84 -17.62 21.43
CA LEU A 682 39.68 -17.19 22.82
C LEU A 682 40.78 -17.79 23.70
N GLU A 683 41.22 -17.06 24.72
CA GLU A 683 42.16 -17.59 25.72
C GLU A 683 41.49 -18.70 26.55
N ALA A 684 42.22 -19.78 26.83
CA ALA A 684 41.72 -20.94 27.56
C ALA A 684 41.16 -20.62 28.97
N SER A 685 41.69 -19.60 29.67
CA SER A 685 41.12 -19.12 30.95
C SER A 685 39.71 -18.57 30.74
N THR A 686 39.51 -17.73 29.72
CA THR A 686 38.20 -17.16 29.40
C THR A 686 37.20 -18.22 28.96
N GLN A 687 37.64 -19.27 28.24
CA GLN A 687 36.79 -20.41 27.90
C GLN A 687 36.37 -21.20 29.16
N GLU A 688 37.29 -21.44 30.10
CA GLU A 688 36.99 -22.10 31.38
C GLU A 688 35.99 -21.28 32.21
N GLU A 689 36.19 -19.96 32.33
CA GLU A 689 35.30 -19.05 33.04
C GLU A 689 33.88 -19.03 32.45
N LEU A 690 33.75 -18.95 31.13
CA LEU A 690 32.46 -18.94 30.42
C LEU A 690 31.72 -20.28 30.54
N VAL A 691 32.43 -21.41 30.43
CA VAL A 691 31.85 -22.75 30.62
C VAL A 691 31.39 -22.99 32.05
N ILE A 692 32.14 -22.51 33.05
CA ILE A 692 31.73 -22.58 34.46
C ILE A 692 30.52 -21.66 34.72
N ALA A 693 30.47 -20.47 34.11
CA ALA A 693 29.33 -19.56 34.23
C ALA A 693 28.05 -20.16 33.64
N ALA A 694 28.09 -20.66 32.39
CA ALA A 694 26.93 -21.27 31.75
C ALA A 694 26.49 -22.58 32.44
N SER A 695 27.44 -23.41 32.90
CA SER A 695 27.12 -24.60 33.72
C SER A 695 26.39 -24.23 35.01
N ARG A 696 26.77 -23.12 35.66
CA ARG A 696 26.10 -22.60 36.85
C ARG A 696 24.72 -22.03 36.57
N GLU A 697 24.51 -21.36 35.43
CA GLU A 697 23.19 -20.90 34.99
C GLU A 697 22.22 -22.07 34.79
N PHE A 698 22.65 -23.13 34.08
CA PHE A 698 21.86 -24.37 33.97
C PHE A 698 21.65 -25.09 35.30
N TYR A 699 22.63 -25.05 36.22
CA TYR A 699 22.50 -25.62 37.56
C TYR A 699 21.47 -24.87 38.41
N ASP A 700 21.51 -23.54 38.39
CA ASP A 700 20.68 -22.69 39.25
C ASP A 700 19.21 -22.69 38.84
N ASN A 701 18.95 -22.78 37.53
CA ASN A 701 17.59 -22.84 36.99
C ASN A 701 16.93 -24.22 37.13
N ALA A 702 17.71 -25.30 37.32
CA ALA A 702 17.20 -26.66 37.31
C ALA A 702 16.23 -26.95 38.47
N GLU A 703 15.00 -27.35 38.15
CA GLU A 703 13.95 -27.70 39.13
C GLU A 703 14.34 -28.87 40.07
N SER A 704 15.25 -29.75 39.63
CA SER A 704 15.66 -30.95 40.37
C SER A 704 17.15 -31.22 40.26
N GLY A 705 17.76 -31.68 41.35
CA GLY A 705 19.18 -32.07 41.37
C GLY A 705 19.52 -33.37 40.63
N ASN A 706 18.54 -34.12 40.10
CA ASN A 706 18.80 -35.39 39.41
C ASN A 706 19.54 -35.15 38.08
N LEU A 707 20.75 -35.70 37.95
CA LEU A 707 21.64 -35.60 36.79
C LEU A 707 21.01 -35.98 35.44
N HIS A 708 19.96 -36.78 35.44
CA HIS A 708 19.24 -37.18 34.22
C HIS A 708 18.08 -36.25 33.82
N THR A 709 17.75 -35.25 34.64
CA THR A 709 16.76 -34.22 34.29
C THR A 709 17.38 -33.13 33.41
N LYS A 710 16.57 -32.49 32.55
CA LYS A 710 17.00 -31.70 31.38
C LYS A 710 18.17 -30.76 31.69
N GLU A 711 17.94 -29.73 32.50
CA GLU A 711 18.92 -28.66 32.74
C GLU A 711 20.10 -29.14 33.58
N MET A 712 19.86 -30.05 34.53
CA MET A 712 20.92 -30.67 35.34
C MET A 712 21.88 -31.50 34.46
N LYS A 713 21.37 -32.15 33.41
CA LYS A 713 22.19 -32.79 32.38
C LYS A 713 22.94 -31.77 31.53
N MET A 714 22.28 -30.67 31.11
CA MET A 714 22.93 -29.60 30.34
C MET A 714 24.10 -28.97 31.12
N ALA A 715 23.93 -28.71 32.41
CA ALA A 715 24.98 -28.20 33.30
C ALA A 715 26.21 -29.12 33.31
N TYR A 716 26.01 -30.44 33.34
CA TYR A 716 27.07 -31.43 33.34
C TYR A 716 27.74 -31.61 31.97
N ASP A 717 26.95 -31.66 30.90
CA ASP A 717 27.45 -31.80 29.52
C ASP A 717 28.22 -30.55 29.07
N CYS A 718 27.82 -29.35 29.52
CA CYS A 718 28.54 -28.08 29.34
C CYS A 718 30.00 -28.18 29.82
N LEU A 719 30.22 -28.79 31.00
CA LEU A 719 31.55 -29.01 31.59
C LEU A 719 32.41 -30.05 30.84
N THR A 720 31.94 -30.56 29.70
CA THR A 720 32.71 -31.46 28.80
C THR A 720 33.27 -30.76 27.56
N VAL A 721 32.90 -29.49 27.30
CA VAL A 721 33.41 -28.68 26.19
C VAL A 721 34.94 -28.52 26.32
N VAL A 722 35.37 -27.84 27.38
CA VAL A 722 36.78 -27.49 27.67
C VAL A 722 37.54 -28.68 28.31
N PRO A 723 38.89 -28.78 28.12
CA PRO A 723 39.72 -29.76 28.81
C PRO A 723 39.56 -29.74 30.34
N GLN A 724 39.76 -30.89 30.99
CA GLN A 724 39.35 -31.10 32.38
C GLN A 724 40.34 -30.51 33.40
N THR A 725 40.26 -29.20 33.61
CA THR A 725 41.01 -28.42 34.62
C THR A 725 40.62 -28.81 36.06
N SER A 726 41.27 -28.20 37.06
CA SER A 726 40.96 -28.47 38.47
C SER A 726 39.65 -27.84 38.93
N ASN A 727 39.19 -26.74 38.33
CA ASN A 727 37.93 -26.10 38.70
C ASN A 727 36.74 -26.78 38.01
N ILE A 728 36.86 -27.10 36.71
CA ILE A 728 35.85 -27.88 35.97
C ILE A 728 35.58 -29.23 36.67
N LYS A 729 36.61 -29.90 37.18
CA LYS A 729 36.43 -31.13 38.00
C LYS A 729 35.62 -30.88 39.26
N LYS A 730 35.96 -29.85 40.06
CA LYS A 730 35.22 -29.49 41.28
C LYS A 730 33.74 -29.18 41.01
N GLU A 731 33.44 -28.52 39.89
CA GLU A 731 32.06 -28.22 39.50
C GLU A 731 31.32 -29.51 39.08
N ARG A 732 31.93 -30.39 38.27
CA ARG A 732 31.35 -31.69 37.89
C ARG A 732 31.13 -32.61 39.09
N ASP A 733 32.09 -32.65 40.02
CA ASP A 733 32.00 -33.40 41.26
C ASP A 733 30.83 -32.87 42.12
N PHE A 734 30.68 -31.55 42.23
CA PHE A 734 29.59 -30.92 42.98
C PHE A 734 28.21 -31.19 42.36
N ILE A 735 28.10 -31.24 41.02
CA ILE A 735 26.90 -31.69 40.31
C ILE A 735 26.57 -33.14 40.66
N GLU A 736 27.56 -34.04 40.60
CA GLU A 736 27.33 -35.46 40.93
C GLU A 736 26.94 -35.66 42.41
N ALA A 737 27.53 -34.89 43.32
CA ALA A 737 27.11 -34.84 44.73
C ALA A 737 25.66 -34.35 44.87
N THR A 738 25.27 -33.29 44.15
CA THR A 738 23.89 -32.77 44.15
C THR A 738 22.88 -33.83 43.73
N SER A 739 23.17 -34.59 42.66
CA SER A 739 22.29 -35.68 42.20
C SER A 739 22.18 -36.82 43.19
N ARG A 740 23.26 -37.16 43.89
CA ARG A 740 23.23 -38.18 44.95
C ARG A 740 22.46 -37.69 46.17
N LEU A 741 22.65 -36.44 46.59
CA LEU A 741 21.94 -35.82 47.71
C LEU A 741 20.42 -35.72 47.43
N ALA A 742 20.03 -35.33 46.22
CA ALA A 742 18.63 -35.29 45.78
C ALA A 742 17.97 -36.69 45.86
N SER A 743 18.71 -37.78 45.63
CA SER A 743 18.15 -39.13 45.71
C SER A 743 17.66 -39.52 47.12
N PHE A 744 18.21 -38.90 48.19
CA PHE A 744 17.76 -39.09 49.57
C PHE A 744 16.52 -38.26 49.94
N LYS A 745 15.94 -37.51 49.00
CA LYS A 745 14.74 -36.67 49.22
C LYS A 745 14.90 -35.68 50.38
N ILE A 746 16.03 -34.98 50.41
CA ILE A 746 16.33 -34.00 51.45
C ILE A 746 15.37 -32.83 51.36
N GLU A 747 14.52 -32.66 52.37
CA GLU A 747 13.61 -31.51 52.45
C GLU A 747 14.32 -30.25 52.98
N SER A 748 13.91 -29.10 52.47
CA SER A 748 14.34 -27.78 52.95
C SER A 748 13.33 -27.18 53.92
N GLN A 749 12.04 -27.32 53.59
CA GLN A 749 10.88 -27.05 54.43
C GLN A 749 9.91 -28.24 54.30
N ALA A 750 8.96 -28.39 55.23
CA ALA A 750 8.08 -29.57 55.29
C ALA A 750 7.33 -29.83 53.96
N GLY A 751 7.61 -30.96 53.32
CA GLY A 751 7.06 -31.37 52.02
C GLY A 751 7.70 -30.73 50.79
N VAL A 752 8.75 -29.91 50.94
CA VAL A 752 9.46 -29.23 49.84
C VAL A 752 10.91 -29.72 49.77
N LEU A 753 11.23 -30.40 48.67
CA LEU A 753 12.59 -30.88 48.38
C LEU A 753 13.55 -29.71 48.13
N MET A 754 14.80 -29.87 48.58
CA MET A 754 15.85 -28.88 48.35
C MET A 754 16.22 -28.79 46.87
N THR A 755 16.20 -27.58 46.31
CA THR A 755 16.59 -27.29 44.92
C THR A 755 18.12 -27.21 44.76
N PRO A 756 18.67 -27.38 43.56
CA PRO A 756 20.10 -27.20 43.27
C PRO A 756 20.66 -25.87 43.79
N ILE A 757 20.02 -24.75 43.47
CA ILE A 757 20.44 -23.43 43.93
C ILE A 757 20.53 -23.34 45.47
N GLU A 758 19.61 -23.98 46.21
CA GLU A 758 19.70 -24.09 47.67
C GLU A 758 20.88 -24.95 48.14
N PHE A 759 21.14 -26.10 47.49
CA PHE A 759 22.32 -26.94 47.80
C PHE A 759 23.64 -26.16 47.65
N ARG A 760 23.74 -25.27 46.65
CA ARG A 760 24.92 -24.44 46.41
C ARG A 760 25.02 -23.24 47.36
N LEU A 761 23.90 -22.67 47.79
CA LEU A 761 23.87 -21.52 48.70
C LEU A 761 24.04 -21.90 50.20
N LYS A 762 24.10 -23.19 50.56
CA LYS A 762 24.39 -23.60 51.94
C LYS A 762 25.82 -23.21 52.36
N PRO A 763 26.01 -22.44 53.46
CA PRO A 763 27.33 -22.00 53.90
C PRO A 763 28.20 -23.16 54.39
N ASN A 764 27.61 -24.10 55.13
CA ASN A 764 28.24 -25.34 55.56
C ASN A 764 27.68 -26.51 54.73
N LYS A 765 28.41 -26.93 53.70
CA LYS A 765 28.01 -28.10 52.90
C LYS A 765 28.03 -29.41 53.71
N LEU A 766 28.72 -29.44 54.86
CA LEU A 766 28.68 -30.58 55.80
C LEU A 766 27.29 -30.84 56.39
N ASP A 767 26.48 -29.80 56.59
CA ASP A 767 25.15 -29.92 57.20
C ASP A 767 24.19 -30.75 56.31
N LEU A 768 24.49 -30.85 55.01
CA LEU A 768 23.81 -31.73 54.06
C LEU A 768 24.01 -33.21 54.40
N ILE A 769 25.20 -33.59 54.89
CA ILE A 769 25.51 -34.96 55.30
C ILE A 769 24.83 -35.30 56.64
N ALA A 770 24.74 -34.33 57.55
CA ALA A 770 23.92 -34.48 58.76
C ALA A 770 22.46 -34.77 58.38
N LYS A 771 21.87 -33.95 57.48
CA LYS A 771 20.51 -34.18 56.96
C LYS A 771 20.33 -35.55 56.28
N VAL A 772 21.30 -36.05 55.51
CA VAL A 772 21.22 -37.40 54.91
C VAL A 772 21.12 -38.49 55.99
N LEU A 773 21.91 -38.37 57.07
CA LEU A 773 21.91 -39.31 58.19
C LEU A 773 20.66 -39.21 59.08
N GLU A 774 19.99 -38.05 59.10
CA GLU A 774 18.70 -37.84 59.79
C GLU A 774 17.52 -38.39 58.97
N VAL A 775 17.52 -38.18 57.65
CA VAL A 775 16.42 -38.61 56.76
C VAL A 775 16.48 -40.11 56.44
N ASN A 776 17.68 -40.67 56.24
CA ASN A 776 17.84 -42.09 55.89
C ASN A 776 18.56 -42.88 56.99
N ARG A 777 17.78 -43.67 57.74
CA ARG A 777 18.25 -44.51 58.85
C ARG A 777 19.29 -45.58 58.48
N THR A 778 19.45 -45.97 57.21
CA THR A 778 20.51 -46.93 56.81
C THR A 778 21.75 -46.26 56.22
N ALA A 779 21.75 -44.92 56.04
CA ALA A 779 22.86 -44.24 55.38
C ALA A 779 24.20 -44.37 56.11
N TYR A 780 24.20 -44.57 57.44
CA TYR A 780 25.43 -44.79 58.22
C TYR A 780 26.17 -46.09 57.82
N GLU A 781 25.47 -47.09 57.26
CA GLU A 781 26.06 -48.36 56.80
C GLU A 781 26.88 -48.20 55.51
N HIS A 782 26.78 -47.05 54.84
CA HIS A 782 27.44 -46.78 53.56
C HIS A 782 28.52 -45.72 53.71
N GLN A 783 29.46 -45.96 54.63
CA GLN A 783 30.56 -45.06 54.98
C GLN A 783 31.34 -44.54 53.76
N ASP A 784 31.64 -45.39 52.78
CA ASP A 784 32.37 -45.00 51.56
C ASP A 784 31.57 -44.05 50.66
N MET A 785 30.24 -44.21 50.59
CA MET A 785 29.35 -43.31 49.85
C MET A 785 29.33 -41.92 50.51
N ILE A 786 29.31 -41.86 51.85
CA ILE A 786 29.40 -40.60 52.60
C ILE A 786 30.76 -39.93 52.40
N ILE A 787 31.87 -40.68 52.39
CA ILE A 787 33.20 -40.13 52.09
C ILE A 787 33.28 -39.60 50.65
N ASP A 788 32.71 -40.31 49.66
CA ASP A 788 32.65 -39.83 48.27
C ASP A 788 31.83 -38.52 48.15
N LEU A 789 30.71 -38.42 48.88
CA LEU A 789 29.95 -37.16 49.01
C LEU A 789 30.78 -36.02 49.65
N VAL A 790 31.48 -36.28 50.76
CA VAL A 790 32.38 -35.30 51.40
C VAL A 790 33.41 -34.77 50.40
N ASN A 791 34.05 -35.68 49.66
CA ASN A 791 35.06 -35.34 48.68
C ASN A 791 34.47 -34.45 47.58
N LYS A 792 33.35 -34.86 47.01
CA LYS A 792 32.67 -34.20 45.87
C LYS A 792 31.97 -32.89 46.21
N LEU A 793 31.61 -32.66 47.48
CA LEU A 793 31.14 -31.35 47.95
C LEU A 793 32.24 -30.27 47.95
N GLY A 794 33.51 -30.68 47.80
CA GLY A 794 34.69 -29.82 47.71
C GLY A 794 35.73 -30.04 48.81
N TYR A 795 35.53 -31.02 49.70
CA TYR A 795 36.38 -31.25 50.88
C TYR A 795 37.38 -32.41 50.71
N GLY A 796 37.65 -32.89 49.50
CA GLY A 796 38.47 -34.08 49.25
C GLY A 796 39.91 -34.04 49.81
N GLU A 797 40.48 -32.85 49.93
CA GLU A 797 41.81 -32.63 50.52
C GLU A 797 41.76 -32.46 52.05
N ASP A 798 40.59 -32.14 52.62
CA ASP A 798 40.46 -31.74 54.01
C ASP A 798 40.13 -32.92 54.94
N SER A 799 41.20 -33.54 55.46
CA SER A 799 41.10 -34.66 56.39
C SER A 799 40.42 -34.32 57.73
N LEU A 800 40.34 -33.03 58.14
CA LEU A 800 39.55 -32.62 59.30
C LEU A 800 38.05 -32.76 59.02
N VAL A 801 37.63 -32.38 57.81
CA VAL A 801 36.24 -32.48 57.37
C VAL A 801 35.83 -33.95 57.19
N GLN A 802 36.71 -34.80 56.68
CA GLN A 802 36.49 -36.25 56.64
C GLN A 802 36.31 -36.84 58.06
N ILE A 803 37.12 -36.42 59.04
CA ILE A 803 36.93 -36.82 60.46
C ILE A 803 35.58 -36.33 61.02
N LYS A 804 35.20 -35.08 60.75
CA LYS A 804 33.89 -34.54 61.17
C LYS A 804 32.71 -35.31 60.53
N ALA A 805 32.83 -35.74 59.27
CA ALA A 805 31.83 -36.60 58.63
C ALA A 805 31.75 -38.01 59.25
N LEU A 806 32.89 -38.66 59.53
CA LEU A 806 32.89 -39.96 60.21
C LEU A 806 32.34 -39.86 61.64
N SER A 807 32.57 -38.76 62.34
CA SER A 807 31.93 -38.48 63.63
C SER A 807 30.40 -38.44 63.54
N MET A 808 29.84 -37.87 62.48
CA MET A 808 28.38 -37.91 62.24
C MET A 808 27.87 -39.34 61.98
N VAL A 809 28.61 -40.13 61.19
CA VAL A 809 28.29 -41.56 60.94
C VAL A 809 28.29 -42.37 62.23
N VAL A 810 29.31 -42.22 63.08
CA VAL A 810 29.38 -42.87 64.41
C VAL A 810 28.18 -42.49 65.27
N ARG A 811 27.82 -41.21 65.32
CA ARG A 811 26.67 -40.74 66.11
C ARG A 811 25.33 -41.30 65.61
N SER A 812 25.15 -41.41 64.30
CA SER A 812 23.96 -42.03 63.68
C SER A 812 23.89 -43.53 63.99
N ALA A 813 24.99 -44.26 63.81
CA ALA A 813 25.09 -45.69 64.13
C ALA A 813 24.84 -45.99 65.62
N ILE A 814 25.28 -45.11 66.53
CA ILE A 814 24.97 -45.18 67.97
C ILE A 814 23.47 -44.96 68.23
N GLY A 815 22.82 -44.05 67.51
CA GLY A 815 21.38 -43.75 67.65
C GLY A 815 20.47 -44.92 67.25
N GLU A 816 20.75 -45.55 66.11
CA GLU A 816 20.02 -46.74 65.64
C GLU A 816 20.54 -48.07 66.25
N GLY A 817 21.65 -48.02 67.01
CA GLY A 817 22.18 -49.14 67.79
C GLY A 817 23.13 -50.12 67.06
N ASN A 818 23.52 -49.84 65.81
CA ASN A 818 24.46 -50.66 65.05
C ASN A 818 25.93 -50.38 65.48
N LEU A 819 26.30 -50.96 66.62
CA LEU A 819 27.65 -50.86 67.19
C LEU A 819 28.77 -51.34 66.25
N SER A 820 28.53 -52.35 65.41
CA SER A 820 29.57 -52.91 64.54
C SER A 820 30.13 -51.85 63.60
N VAL A 821 29.24 -51.20 62.84
CA VAL A 821 29.61 -50.11 61.92
C VAL A 821 30.19 -48.90 62.66
N GLY A 822 29.66 -48.61 63.86
CA GLY A 822 30.20 -47.55 64.73
C GLY A 822 31.68 -47.79 65.12
N THR A 823 32.03 -49.01 65.54
CA THR A 823 33.40 -49.35 65.94
C THR A 823 34.39 -49.34 64.77
N GLU A 824 34.02 -49.93 63.63
CA GLU A 824 34.82 -49.88 62.40
C GLU A 824 35.05 -48.44 61.91
N THR A 825 34.00 -47.61 61.96
CA THR A 825 34.08 -46.19 61.60
C THR A 825 35.01 -45.42 62.52
N CYS A 826 34.99 -45.69 63.83
CA CYS A 826 35.93 -45.12 64.80
C CYS A 826 37.39 -45.50 64.50
N GLU A 827 37.68 -46.76 64.15
CA GLU A 827 39.05 -47.20 63.81
C GLU A 827 39.55 -46.55 62.52
N ARG A 828 38.70 -46.46 61.50
CA ARG A 828 39.03 -45.77 60.24
C ARG A 828 39.27 -44.26 60.45
N MET A 829 38.53 -43.64 61.36
CA MET A 829 38.70 -42.24 61.77
C MET A 829 40.01 -42.01 62.55
N LEU A 830 40.35 -42.90 63.50
CA LEU A 830 41.65 -42.90 64.20
C LEU A 830 42.81 -43.02 63.19
N GLY A 831 42.70 -43.91 62.20
CA GLY A 831 43.68 -44.04 61.11
C GLY A 831 43.78 -42.83 60.17
N ILE A 832 42.83 -41.90 60.17
CA ILE A 832 42.97 -40.59 59.50
C ILE A 832 43.71 -39.61 60.43
N LEU A 833 43.37 -39.58 61.72
CA LEU A 833 44.04 -38.71 62.70
C LEU A 833 45.53 -39.04 62.84
N GLU A 834 45.93 -40.32 62.83
CA GLU A 834 47.34 -40.71 62.84
C GLU A 834 48.09 -40.24 61.59
N ARG A 835 47.46 -40.31 60.41
CA ARG A 835 48.03 -39.79 59.15
C ARG A 835 48.11 -38.26 59.14
N LEU A 836 47.22 -37.55 59.84
CA LEU A 836 47.35 -36.12 60.11
C LEU A 836 48.50 -35.82 61.07
N LYS A 837 48.54 -36.46 62.25
CA LYS A 837 49.63 -36.32 63.24
C LYS A 837 51.00 -36.75 62.68
N LYS A 838 51.06 -37.64 61.68
CA LYS A 838 52.29 -37.99 60.95
C LYS A 838 52.72 -36.89 59.97
N ARG A 839 51.78 -36.29 59.21
CA ARG A 839 52.06 -35.17 58.30
C ARG A 839 52.51 -33.91 59.06
N LEU A 840 51.90 -33.58 60.20
CA LEU A 840 52.33 -32.46 61.05
C LEU A 840 53.80 -32.60 61.46
N ARG A 841 54.23 -33.80 61.87
CA ARG A 841 55.64 -34.12 62.18
C ARG A 841 56.62 -34.10 60.98
N GLN A 842 56.17 -33.62 59.82
CA GLN A 842 56.99 -33.45 58.61
C GLN A 842 56.88 -32.03 58.00
N ASP A 843 55.94 -31.19 58.46
CA ASP A 843 55.61 -29.90 57.85
C ASP A 843 55.04 -28.97 58.95
N ASP A 844 55.94 -28.31 59.71
CA ASP A 844 55.64 -27.46 60.89
C ASP A 844 54.96 -26.13 60.51
N ARG A 845 53.76 -26.21 59.92
CA ARG A 845 52.90 -25.06 59.61
C ARG A 845 51.92 -24.80 60.74
N ALA A 846 51.93 -23.61 61.33
CA ALA A 846 51.08 -23.25 62.47
C ALA A 846 49.58 -23.58 62.29
N GLY A 847 49.03 -23.32 61.10
CA GLY A 847 47.62 -23.65 60.78
C GLY A 847 47.29 -25.15 60.73
N LEU A 848 48.30 -26.03 60.65
CA LEU A 848 48.10 -27.48 60.71
C LEU A 848 48.01 -28.00 62.15
N SER A 849 48.63 -27.32 63.13
CA SER A 849 48.51 -27.69 64.55
C SER A 849 47.07 -27.52 65.03
N SER A 850 46.49 -26.33 64.85
CA SER A 850 45.08 -26.03 65.19
C SER A 850 44.10 -27.00 64.52
N ARG A 851 44.32 -27.38 63.25
CA ARG A 851 43.52 -28.39 62.56
C ARG A 851 43.67 -29.80 63.14
N VAL A 852 44.85 -30.15 63.66
CA VAL A 852 45.11 -31.42 64.36
C VAL A 852 44.52 -31.42 65.77
N GLU A 853 44.51 -30.28 66.44
CA GLU A 853 43.84 -30.07 67.74
C GLU A 853 42.33 -30.23 67.59
N GLU A 854 41.67 -29.52 66.66
CA GLU A 854 40.25 -29.71 66.33
C GLU A 854 39.94 -31.17 65.94
N ALA A 855 40.77 -31.78 65.10
CA ALA A 855 40.58 -33.19 64.71
C ALA A 855 40.70 -34.12 65.91
N SER A 856 41.63 -33.87 66.83
CA SER A 856 41.77 -34.65 68.06
C SER A 856 40.56 -34.49 68.98
N GLU A 857 39.98 -33.28 69.06
CA GLU A 857 38.81 -33.00 69.88
C GLU A 857 37.58 -33.78 69.41
N VAL A 858 37.33 -33.77 68.10
CA VAL A 858 36.24 -34.54 67.48
C VAL A 858 36.42 -36.05 67.70
N VAL A 859 37.67 -36.54 67.66
CA VAL A 859 37.99 -37.97 67.79
C VAL A 859 37.89 -38.47 69.24
N TRP A 860 38.43 -37.75 70.24
CA TRP A 860 38.30 -38.25 71.62
C TRP A 860 36.85 -38.23 72.10
N LYS A 861 36.06 -37.21 71.72
CA LYS A 861 34.62 -37.11 72.06
C LYS A 861 33.76 -38.21 71.41
N THR A 862 34.18 -38.74 70.25
CA THR A 862 33.47 -39.86 69.61
C THR A 862 33.91 -41.22 70.15
N CYS A 863 35.19 -41.41 70.46
CA CYS A 863 35.67 -42.59 71.19
C CYS A 863 35.08 -42.67 72.61
N GLU A 864 34.87 -41.53 73.27
CA GLU A 864 34.12 -41.39 74.53
C GLU A 864 32.62 -41.71 74.33
N GLY A 865 31.99 -41.15 73.28
CA GLY A 865 30.58 -41.40 72.97
C GLY A 865 30.24 -42.86 72.69
N ILE A 866 31.09 -43.59 71.95
CA ILE A 866 30.86 -45.02 71.66
C ILE A 866 31.14 -45.93 72.85
N SER A 867 32.13 -45.61 73.69
CA SER A 867 32.48 -46.43 74.87
C SER A 867 31.47 -46.31 76.01
N ARG A 868 30.72 -45.20 76.09
CA ARG A 868 29.59 -45.03 77.02
C ARG A 868 28.30 -45.75 76.59
N TYR A 869 28.22 -46.33 75.40
CA TYR A 869 26.97 -46.94 74.93
C TYR A 869 26.62 -48.24 75.67
N GLY A 870 25.44 -48.27 76.28
CA GLY A 870 24.89 -49.41 77.01
C GLY A 870 23.54 -49.91 76.49
N GLY A 871 23.23 -49.66 75.20
CA GLY A 871 21.97 -50.09 74.58
C GLY A 871 21.96 -51.55 74.11
N TYR A 872 20.92 -51.91 73.36
CA TYR A 872 20.77 -53.25 72.79
C TYR A 872 21.97 -53.61 71.89
N GLY A 873 22.40 -54.88 71.91
CA GLY A 873 23.54 -55.36 71.13
C GLY A 873 24.92 -55.20 71.81
N ALA A 874 25.06 -54.42 72.89
CA ALA A 874 26.34 -54.15 73.56
C ALA A 874 27.04 -55.38 74.18
N ASN A 875 26.36 -56.53 74.25
CA ASN A 875 26.83 -57.77 74.89
C ASN A 875 27.15 -58.86 73.86
N HIS A 876 27.35 -58.52 72.59
CA HIS A 876 27.65 -59.49 71.54
C HIS A 876 29.13 -59.93 71.59
N ALA A 877 29.40 -61.23 71.49
CA ALA A 877 30.74 -61.81 71.72
C ALA A 877 31.84 -61.29 70.76
N SER A 878 31.46 -60.81 69.57
CA SER A 878 32.38 -60.19 68.61
C SER A 878 32.84 -58.77 68.98
N LEU A 879 32.18 -58.13 69.95
CA LEU A 879 32.45 -56.77 70.42
C LEU A 879 33.09 -56.76 71.82
N HIS A 880 33.64 -57.88 72.29
CA HIS A 880 34.22 -57.95 73.63
C HIS A 880 35.40 -56.97 73.80
N GLY A 881 35.40 -56.19 74.89
CA GLY A 881 36.45 -55.20 75.18
C GLY A 881 36.42 -53.93 74.32
N PHE A 882 35.34 -53.66 73.57
CA PHE A 882 35.27 -52.44 72.75
C PHE A 882 35.20 -51.16 73.61
N LYS A 883 34.49 -51.18 74.74
CA LYS A 883 34.31 -50.01 75.61
C LYS A 883 35.67 -49.57 76.16
N THR A 884 36.42 -50.53 76.70
CA THR A 884 37.77 -50.33 77.23
C THR A 884 38.78 -49.97 76.13
N LYS A 885 38.73 -50.62 74.95
CA LYS A 885 39.56 -50.25 73.78
C LYS A 885 39.36 -48.79 73.38
N PHE A 886 38.12 -48.33 73.13
CA PHE A 886 37.89 -46.96 72.66
C PHE A 886 38.06 -45.91 73.77
N MET A 887 37.76 -46.23 75.04
CA MET A 887 38.06 -45.34 76.17
C MET A 887 39.57 -45.11 76.31
N ALA A 888 40.40 -46.16 76.16
CA ALA A 888 41.86 -46.02 76.15
C ALA A 888 42.35 -45.12 74.98
N HIS A 889 41.78 -45.26 73.79
CA HIS A 889 42.09 -44.38 72.65
C HIS A 889 41.63 -42.94 72.90
N ALA A 890 40.50 -42.71 73.57
CA ALA A 890 40.07 -41.38 73.99
C ALA A 890 41.10 -40.75 74.93
N ILE A 891 41.53 -41.46 75.98
CA ILE A 891 42.54 -40.99 76.96
C ILE A 891 43.86 -40.62 76.28
N ILE A 892 44.29 -41.35 75.24
CA ILE A 892 45.53 -41.08 74.46
C ILE A 892 45.42 -39.79 73.60
N ILE A 893 44.21 -39.31 73.33
CA ILE A 893 43.92 -38.22 72.37
C ILE A 893 43.37 -36.96 73.07
N CYS A 894 42.83 -37.11 74.29
CA CYS A 894 42.16 -36.08 75.08
C CYS A 894 43.13 -34.97 75.58
N PRO A 895 42.68 -33.69 75.71
CA PRO A 895 43.40 -32.67 76.45
C PRO A 895 43.61 -33.06 77.92
N PRO A 896 44.67 -32.54 78.59
CA PRO A 896 45.11 -33.02 79.91
C PRO A 896 44.07 -32.88 81.02
N GLU A 897 43.17 -31.88 80.94
CA GLU A 897 42.19 -31.56 81.97
C GLU A 897 41.13 -32.66 82.19
N GLU A 898 40.74 -33.39 81.14
CA GLU A 898 39.67 -34.40 81.18
C GLU A 898 40.22 -35.83 81.39
N ILE A 899 41.55 -36.03 81.31
CA ILE A 899 42.20 -37.33 81.56
C ILE A 899 41.83 -37.94 82.93
N PRO A 900 41.81 -37.21 84.06
CA PRO A 900 41.47 -37.79 85.36
C PRO A 900 40.06 -38.38 85.42
N ARG A 901 39.10 -37.77 84.71
CA ARG A 901 37.72 -38.23 84.60
C ARG A 901 37.62 -39.48 83.74
N LEU A 902 38.18 -39.44 82.52
CA LEU A 902 38.14 -40.58 81.60
C LEU A 902 38.85 -41.82 82.20
N LEU A 903 39.89 -41.63 83.01
CA LEU A 903 40.54 -42.73 83.76
C LEU A 903 39.65 -43.37 84.83
N VAL A 904 38.70 -42.64 85.43
CA VAL A 904 37.70 -43.23 86.33
C VAL A 904 36.67 -44.01 85.52
N GLU A 905 36.10 -43.39 84.48
CA GLU A 905 35.12 -44.02 83.60
C GLU A 905 35.68 -45.30 82.92
N CYS A 906 36.96 -45.32 82.55
CA CYS A 906 37.66 -46.50 82.03
C CYS A 906 37.74 -47.63 83.06
N LYS A 907 38.18 -47.35 84.30
CA LYS A 907 38.25 -48.35 85.38
C LYS A 907 36.88 -48.92 85.76
N GLU A 908 35.83 -48.09 85.69
CA GLU A 908 34.47 -48.59 85.88
C GLU A 908 34.00 -49.44 84.69
N ALA A 909 34.41 -49.14 83.45
CA ALA A 909 34.13 -49.99 82.29
C ALA A 909 34.86 -51.34 82.40
N GLU A 910 36.16 -51.34 82.74
CA GLU A 910 36.95 -52.55 83.04
C GLU A 910 36.29 -53.40 84.13
N ALA A 911 35.85 -52.78 85.23
CA ALA A 911 35.17 -53.47 86.32
C ALA A 911 33.80 -54.03 85.94
N ARG A 912 33.06 -53.37 85.03
CA ARG A 912 31.79 -53.88 84.48
C ARG A 912 32.03 -55.07 83.55
N GLU A 913 32.95 -54.95 82.59
CA GLU A 913 33.30 -56.05 81.66
C GLU A 913 33.78 -57.29 82.45
N ALA A 914 34.66 -57.13 83.46
CA ALA A 914 35.12 -58.24 84.31
C ALA A 914 34.01 -58.86 85.20
N CYS A 915 32.92 -58.16 85.48
CA CYS A 915 31.73 -58.74 86.13
C CYS A 915 30.83 -59.46 85.12
N GLU A 916 30.70 -58.94 83.89
CA GLU A 916 29.96 -59.57 82.80
C GLU A 916 30.62 -60.90 82.38
N GLU A 917 31.96 -60.97 82.31
CA GLU A 917 32.72 -62.22 82.10
C GLU A 917 32.37 -63.29 83.15
N ARG A 918 32.42 -62.93 84.45
CA ARG A 918 32.09 -63.85 85.56
C ARG A 918 30.65 -64.39 85.44
N ASN A 919 29.69 -63.50 85.18
CA ASN A 919 28.28 -63.87 85.07
C ASN A 919 27.97 -64.70 83.80
N GLY A 920 28.76 -64.51 82.73
CA GLY A 920 28.65 -65.30 81.49
C GLY A 920 29.04 -66.77 81.69
N VAL A 921 30.11 -67.03 82.46
CA VAL A 921 30.58 -68.39 82.76
C VAL A 921 29.53 -69.18 83.55
N GLU A 922 28.88 -68.57 84.55
CA GLU A 922 27.87 -69.28 85.36
C GLU A 922 26.64 -69.72 84.55
N ARG A 923 26.15 -68.88 83.64
CA ARG A 923 24.99 -69.20 82.77
C ARG A 923 25.22 -70.39 81.84
N SER A 924 26.48 -70.70 81.48
CA SER A 924 26.83 -71.85 80.64
C SER A 924 26.56 -73.21 81.31
N THR A 925 26.46 -73.24 82.65
CA THR A 925 26.47 -74.50 83.41
C THR A 925 25.10 -75.08 83.76
N ARG A 926 23.98 -74.49 83.28
CA ARG A 926 22.66 -74.80 83.86
C ARG A 926 21.43 -74.91 82.93
N SER A 927 21.59 -75.41 81.71
CA SER A 927 20.50 -76.12 81.01
C SER A 927 20.97 -76.99 79.85
N ASP A 928 21.40 -78.24 80.12
CA ASP A 928 21.43 -79.27 79.08
C ASP A 928 21.11 -80.66 79.65
N SER A 929 19.86 -81.09 79.50
CA SER A 929 19.37 -82.43 79.88
C SER A 929 18.10 -82.83 79.11
N VAL A 930 18.21 -82.87 77.78
CA VAL A 930 17.76 -83.97 76.88
C VAL A 930 17.01 -85.11 77.61
N PRO A 931 15.78 -85.52 77.19
CA PRO A 931 15.68 -86.40 76.01
C PRO A 931 14.42 -86.32 75.11
N ARG A 932 14.68 -86.04 73.82
CA ARG A 932 14.35 -86.88 72.64
C ARG A 932 13.24 -87.96 72.78
N ALA A 933 12.05 -87.64 72.27
CA ALA A 933 11.15 -88.52 71.51
C ALA A 933 10.69 -87.72 70.26
N GLY A 934 10.27 -88.25 69.10
CA GLY A 934 9.65 -89.54 68.78
C GLY A 934 8.12 -89.42 68.83
N SER A 935 7.32 -89.82 67.82
CA SER A 935 7.61 -90.28 66.46
C SER A 935 6.30 -90.29 65.63
N MET A 936 6.38 -89.97 64.33
CA MET A 936 5.45 -90.36 63.25
C MET A 936 3.92 -90.10 63.34
N TRP A 937 3.47 -89.23 62.40
CA TRP A 937 2.45 -89.51 61.36
C TRP A 937 0.93 -89.47 61.66
N ASN A 938 0.27 -88.63 60.84
CA ASN A 938 -1.04 -88.85 60.20
C ASN A 938 -2.31 -88.69 61.09
N SER A 939 -3.50 -88.41 60.53
CA SER A 939 -3.91 -88.39 59.11
C SER A 939 -5.08 -87.42 58.82
N THR A 940 -5.38 -87.24 57.52
CA THR A 940 -6.68 -86.86 56.90
C THR A 940 -7.35 -85.55 57.36
N GLU A 941 -7.61 -84.58 56.47
CA GLU A 941 -8.64 -84.63 55.41
C GLU A 941 -10.05 -84.94 55.93
N LEU A 942 -10.88 -83.90 56.11
CA LEU A 942 -12.10 -83.82 55.30
C LEU A 942 -12.63 -82.39 55.14
N GLU A 943 -13.53 -82.29 54.17
CA GLU A 943 -14.13 -81.14 53.55
C GLU A 943 -15.10 -80.30 54.43
N LYS A 944 -15.40 -79.10 53.89
CA LYS A 944 -16.75 -78.52 53.76
C LYS A 944 -17.70 -78.48 54.97
N SER A 945 -17.93 -77.22 55.36
CA SER A 945 -19.24 -76.56 55.22
C SER A 945 -20.31 -76.82 56.28
N LEU A 946 -21.29 -75.91 56.25
CA LEU A 946 -22.51 -75.80 57.04
C LEU A 946 -22.30 -75.51 58.53
N SER A 947 -23.17 -74.72 59.18
CA SER A 947 -24.00 -73.57 58.75
C SER A 947 -24.82 -73.13 59.96
N ASP A 948 -25.35 -71.91 59.89
CA ASP A 948 -26.55 -71.46 60.64
C ASP A 948 -26.43 -71.43 62.19
N SER A 949 -27.01 -70.45 62.87
CA SER A 949 -28.27 -69.77 62.52
C SER A 949 -28.35 -68.31 62.96
N ASN A 950 -28.71 -67.46 62.01
CA ASN A 950 -29.90 -66.58 61.99
C ASN A 950 -30.42 -65.86 63.26
N VAL A 951 -31.09 -64.70 63.18
CA VAL A 951 -31.15 -63.55 62.21
C VAL A 951 -32.07 -62.45 62.84
N ILE A 952 -32.34 -61.34 62.13
CA ILE A 952 -33.20 -60.17 62.50
C ILE A 952 -32.49 -59.18 63.46
N SER A 953 -32.64 -57.85 63.37
CA SER A 953 -32.77 -56.85 62.27
C SER A 953 -32.73 -55.45 62.93
N GLY A 954 -32.29 -54.34 62.35
CA GLY A 954 -31.60 -54.02 61.08
C GLY A 954 -30.78 -52.73 61.33
N GLY A 955 -30.20 -52.00 60.37
CA GLY A 955 -30.38 -51.96 58.92
C GLY A 955 -30.41 -50.48 58.48
N GLY A 956 -29.43 -49.96 57.74
CA GLY A 956 -28.16 -50.57 57.30
C GLY A 956 -27.29 -49.60 56.47
N THR A 957 -26.23 -50.14 55.85
CA THR A 957 -25.43 -49.61 54.71
C THR A 957 -24.73 -48.23 54.83
N HIS A 958 -23.56 -47.93 54.23
CA HIS A 958 -22.30 -48.61 53.76
C HIS A 958 -21.52 -47.52 52.96
N LEU A 959 -20.19 -47.46 52.79
CA LEU A 959 -18.96 -48.12 53.27
C LEU A 959 -17.80 -47.11 53.03
N GLY A 960 -16.56 -47.22 53.54
CA GLY A 960 -15.90 -48.22 54.38
C GLY A 960 -14.51 -47.71 54.83
N LEU A 961 -13.77 -48.48 55.62
CA LEU A 961 -12.49 -48.09 56.25
C LEU A 961 -11.46 -49.22 56.10
N LEU A 962 -10.15 -48.91 55.98
CA LEU A 962 -9.06 -49.66 56.62
C LEU A 962 -7.70 -48.95 56.49
N ALA A 963 -6.75 -49.32 57.36
CA ALA A 963 -5.37 -48.84 57.39
C ALA A 963 -4.41 -49.91 57.97
N GLY A 964 -3.10 -49.75 57.74
CA GLY A 964 -2.03 -50.71 58.08
C GLY A 964 -1.48 -51.39 56.81
N THR A 965 -0.20 -51.37 56.42
CA THR A 965 1.14 -51.48 57.09
C THR A 965 1.60 -52.92 57.40
N GLU A 966 2.88 -53.18 57.07
CA GLU A 966 3.69 -54.38 57.37
C GLU A 966 3.36 -55.71 56.65
N LEU A 967 4.06 -55.98 55.53
CA LEU A 967 4.94 -57.16 55.43
C LEU A 967 6.01 -57.06 54.31
N ALA A 968 7.19 -57.64 54.58
CA ALA A 968 8.31 -58.06 53.72
C ALA A 968 8.44 -57.54 52.25
N SER A 969 9.56 -56.98 51.76
CA SER A 969 11.01 -57.30 51.88
C SER A 969 11.48 -58.58 51.15
N ARG A 970 12.06 -58.46 49.93
CA ARG A 970 13.10 -59.33 49.30
C ARG A 970 13.30 -59.07 47.78
N THR A 971 14.22 -58.17 47.39
CA THR A 971 14.77 -58.10 46.01
C THR A 971 16.13 -57.36 45.96
N LEU A 972 17.12 -57.73 46.79
CA LEU A 972 18.46 -57.07 46.76
C LEU A 972 19.63 -58.03 47.07
N GLU A 973 19.61 -59.24 46.48
CA GLU A 973 20.76 -60.15 46.48
C GLU A 973 20.89 -60.88 45.13
N ARG A 974 21.79 -60.39 44.25
CA ARG A 974 22.61 -61.08 43.21
C ARG A 974 22.90 -60.21 41.99
N ALA A 975 24.03 -59.50 42.00
CA ALA A 975 24.71 -59.02 40.77
C ALA A 975 26.20 -58.63 40.97
N ALA A 976 26.89 -59.19 41.98
CA ALA A 976 28.28 -58.83 42.30
C ALA A 976 29.26 -60.03 42.15
N SER A 977 29.05 -60.83 41.10
CA SER A 977 29.83 -62.05 40.79
C SER A 977 29.60 -62.46 39.33
N LEU A 978 30.58 -62.62 38.44
CA LEU A 978 32.03 -62.38 38.55
C LEU A 978 32.59 -61.84 37.21
N PHE A 979 33.72 -61.13 37.26
CA PHE A 979 34.69 -61.06 36.14
C PHE A 979 35.50 -62.39 36.06
N PRO A 980 36.39 -62.64 35.06
CA PRO A 980 36.77 -61.83 33.89
C PRO A 980 36.83 -62.61 32.54
N PHE A 981 37.11 -61.91 31.42
CA PHE A 981 38.29 -62.10 30.53
C PHE A 981 38.08 -61.63 29.06
N LYS A 982 39.19 -61.55 28.31
CA LYS A 982 39.30 -61.07 26.92
C LYS A 982 39.26 -62.24 25.92
N SER A 983 38.71 -62.03 24.71
CA SER A 983 39.48 -62.12 23.44
C SER A 983 38.60 -61.95 22.18
N LYS A 984 39.24 -61.80 21.01
CA LYS A 984 38.63 -61.67 19.67
C LYS A 984 38.18 -63.04 19.14
N THR A 985 37.12 -63.10 18.32
CA THR A 985 37.16 -63.52 16.88
C THR A 985 35.79 -63.39 16.17
N LEU A 986 35.83 -63.32 14.83
CA LEU A 986 34.70 -63.43 13.87
C LEU A 986 34.45 -64.93 13.50
N PRO A 987 33.57 -65.25 12.52
CA PRO A 987 32.10 -65.12 12.47
C PRO A 987 31.46 -66.54 12.43
N PRO A 988 30.20 -66.73 11.95
CA PRO A 988 30.06 -67.30 10.60
C PRO A 988 28.82 -66.85 9.79
N LEU A 989 28.76 -67.31 8.53
CA LEU A 989 27.72 -67.05 7.53
C LEU A 989 26.46 -67.93 7.68
N GLY A 990 25.35 -67.41 7.15
CA GLY A 990 24.37 -68.18 6.35
C GLY A 990 23.17 -68.79 7.11
N GLY A 991 21.98 -68.86 6.51
CA GLY A 991 21.54 -68.33 5.20
C GLY A 991 20.25 -69.01 4.70
N PHE A 992 19.72 -68.59 3.54
CA PHE A 992 18.58 -69.20 2.80
C PHE A 992 17.20 -69.09 3.51
N ARG A 993 16.01 -69.09 2.88
CA ARG A 993 15.44 -68.76 1.53
C ARG A 993 13.87 -68.77 1.71
N SER A 994 12.92 -68.67 0.77
CA SER A 994 12.73 -68.49 -0.69
C SER A 994 11.22 -68.31 -0.95
N VAL A 995 10.64 -67.79 -2.04
CA VAL A 995 10.88 -66.75 -3.08
C VAL A 995 9.53 -66.66 -3.82
N VAL A 996 9.02 -65.46 -4.17
CA VAL A 996 8.14 -65.17 -5.34
C VAL A 996 8.10 -63.62 -5.49
N THR A 997 8.61 -62.91 -6.52
CA THR A 997 8.57 -62.96 -8.02
C THR A 997 7.25 -62.43 -8.60
N ASP A 998 7.18 -61.58 -9.64
CA ASP A 998 8.17 -60.91 -10.54
C ASP A 998 7.57 -59.52 -10.96
N SER A 999 8.14 -58.62 -11.79
CA SER A 999 8.97 -58.74 -13.01
C SER A 999 9.74 -57.43 -13.39
N SER A 1000 10.59 -57.48 -14.42
CA SER A 1000 11.46 -56.37 -14.94
C SER A 1000 12.09 -56.77 -16.32
N PRO A 1001 13.06 -56.06 -16.95
CA PRO A 1001 13.58 -54.70 -16.76
C PRO A 1001 13.31 -53.74 -17.97
N PRO A 1002 14.14 -53.49 -19.05
CA PRO A 1002 15.45 -54.02 -19.48
C PRO A 1002 16.65 -53.02 -19.40
N ARG A 1003 17.20 -52.51 -20.52
CA ARG A 1003 18.44 -51.68 -20.66
C ARG A 1003 18.47 -50.92 -22.01
N MET A 1004 19.30 -49.87 -22.11
CA MET A 1004 20.41 -49.78 -23.09
C MET A 1004 21.37 -48.61 -22.75
N ALA A 1005 22.60 -48.64 -23.27
CA ALA A 1005 23.59 -47.55 -23.21
C ALA A 1005 24.48 -47.59 -24.46
N LEU A 1006 25.02 -46.43 -24.90
CA LEU A 1006 25.99 -46.35 -26.01
C LEU A 1006 26.96 -45.16 -25.84
N SER A 1007 28.06 -45.20 -26.59
CA SER A 1007 29.27 -44.37 -26.36
C SER A 1007 30.06 -44.07 -27.64
N THR A 1008 30.53 -42.82 -27.82
CA THR A 1008 31.61 -42.36 -28.74
C THR A 1008 31.78 -40.83 -28.58
N SER A 1009 32.91 -40.17 -28.87
CA SER A 1009 34.32 -40.61 -28.97
C SER A 1009 35.29 -39.41 -29.09
N MET A 1010 36.47 -39.54 -28.48
CA MET A 1010 37.81 -39.07 -28.94
C MET A 1010 38.02 -37.65 -29.53
N GLY A 1011 38.94 -36.89 -28.91
CA GLY A 1011 39.66 -35.76 -29.53
C GLY A 1011 40.58 -35.07 -28.52
N ALA A 1012 41.90 -35.02 -28.74
CA ALA A 1012 42.87 -34.58 -27.70
C ALA A 1012 44.16 -33.94 -28.25
N ALA A 1013 44.73 -33.03 -27.44
CA ALA A 1013 46.06 -32.37 -27.57
C ALA A 1013 46.25 -31.49 -28.84
N HIS A 1014 47.15 -30.50 -28.92
CA HIS A 1014 48.44 -30.20 -28.25
C HIS A 1014 48.58 -28.66 -28.01
N SER A 1015 49.11 -28.11 -26.90
CA SER A 1015 50.53 -27.93 -26.51
C SER A 1015 51.44 -27.28 -27.58
N SER A 1016 52.29 -26.26 -27.34
CA SER A 1016 52.70 -25.56 -26.10
C SER A 1016 53.69 -24.38 -26.35
N SER A 1017 53.75 -23.41 -25.42
CA SER A 1017 54.95 -22.68 -24.91
C SER A 1017 56.11 -22.24 -25.86
N ALA A 1018 56.39 -20.92 -25.91
CA ALA A 1018 57.75 -20.33 -25.86
C ALA A 1018 57.71 -18.83 -25.47
N ARG A 1019 58.86 -18.20 -25.13
CA ARG A 1019 58.98 -16.81 -24.60
C ARG A 1019 60.17 -16.03 -25.27
N PRO A 1020 60.77 -14.94 -24.70
CA PRO A 1020 61.13 -13.67 -25.39
C PRO A 1020 62.62 -13.65 -25.85
N PRO A 1021 63.39 -12.52 -26.01
CA PRO A 1021 63.10 -11.07 -25.95
C PRO A 1021 63.80 -10.14 -27.00
N ALA A 1022 63.48 -8.83 -27.00
CA ALA A 1022 64.44 -7.70 -27.11
C ALA A 1022 63.79 -6.29 -26.91
N ARG A 1023 64.59 -5.31 -26.48
CA ARG A 1023 64.37 -3.82 -26.42
C ARG A 1023 65.51 -3.15 -27.25
N PRO A 1024 65.61 -1.81 -27.48
CA PRO A 1024 64.94 -0.62 -26.89
C PRO A 1024 64.23 0.27 -27.96
N ALA A 1025 63.84 1.55 -27.82
CA ALA A 1025 64.08 2.61 -26.82
C ALA A 1025 62.89 3.61 -26.67
N SER A 1026 63.04 4.60 -25.77
CA SER A 1026 62.09 5.66 -25.33
C SER A 1026 62.40 7.04 -25.97
N PRO A 1027 61.74 8.20 -25.67
CA PRO A 1027 60.78 8.50 -24.58
C PRO A 1027 59.54 9.40 -24.91
N ASP A 1028 58.86 9.76 -23.82
CA ASP A 1028 57.65 10.59 -23.53
C ASP A 1028 57.80 12.10 -23.92
N PRO A 1029 56.84 13.06 -23.68
CA PRO A 1029 55.64 12.99 -22.82
C PRO A 1029 54.33 13.74 -23.26
N HIS A 1030 53.36 13.75 -22.33
CA HIS A 1030 52.15 14.61 -22.17
C HIS A 1030 52.47 16.16 -22.11
N PRO A 1031 51.55 17.15 -21.83
CA PRO A 1031 50.17 17.01 -21.30
C PRO A 1031 49.06 18.08 -21.63
N GLN A 1032 47.82 17.76 -21.22
CA GLN A 1032 46.83 18.59 -20.45
C GLN A 1032 46.23 19.96 -20.89
N ARG A 1033 45.06 20.25 -20.26
CA ARG A 1033 44.38 21.54 -19.96
C ARG A 1033 43.78 22.32 -21.16
N ASP A 1034 42.78 23.20 -21.00
CA ASP A 1034 41.74 23.47 -19.96
C ASP A 1034 40.66 24.37 -20.65
N PHE A 1035 39.53 24.68 -20.01
CA PHE A 1035 39.09 26.08 -19.77
C PHE A 1035 37.76 26.17 -18.98
N SER A 1036 37.62 27.23 -18.20
CA SER A 1036 36.47 27.52 -17.33
C SER A 1036 36.14 29.02 -17.28
N GLY A 1037 34.84 29.36 -17.40
CA GLY A 1037 34.32 30.73 -17.27
C GLY A 1037 34.61 31.67 -18.46
N ALA A 1038 33.94 32.82 -18.59
CA ALA A 1038 32.81 33.36 -17.82
C ALA A 1038 32.01 34.40 -18.65
N LEU A 1039 31.00 35.04 -18.04
CA LEU A 1039 30.23 36.16 -18.64
C LEU A 1039 31.14 37.33 -19.08
N GLU A 1040 30.81 37.95 -20.22
CA GLU A 1040 30.37 39.36 -20.37
C GLU A 1040 30.26 39.73 -21.87
N GLY A 1041 29.48 40.77 -22.24
CA GLY A 1041 29.53 41.34 -23.60
C GLY A 1041 28.21 41.64 -24.33
N LEU A 1042 27.25 42.34 -23.72
CA LEU A 1042 26.25 43.09 -24.49
C LEU A 1042 26.88 44.41 -24.99
N LEU A 1043 26.91 44.67 -26.30
CA LEU A 1043 26.63 45.97 -26.98
C LEU A 1043 27.10 46.05 -28.45
N GLN A 1044 26.14 46.12 -29.38
CA GLN A 1044 26.20 46.87 -30.66
C GLN A 1044 27.28 46.46 -31.71
N PRO A 1045 27.35 47.09 -32.91
CA PRO A 1045 26.42 46.83 -34.03
C PRO A 1045 27.14 46.65 -35.40
N ASP A 1046 26.39 46.70 -36.51
CA ASP A 1046 26.87 46.91 -37.90
C ASP A 1046 27.71 45.76 -38.52
N GLN A 1047 27.85 45.56 -39.85
CA GLN A 1047 27.15 46.07 -41.06
C GLN A 1047 27.43 45.10 -42.24
N ASP A 1048 26.65 45.18 -43.33
CA ASP A 1048 26.96 44.74 -44.71
C ASP A 1048 27.29 43.23 -44.96
N GLN A 1049 27.17 42.62 -46.14
CA GLN A 1049 26.63 42.95 -47.48
C GLN A 1049 26.25 41.58 -48.15
N GLN A 1050 25.56 41.43 -49.30
CA GLN A 1050 25.17 42.35 -50.36
C GLN A 1050 23.79 41.93 -50.96
N THR A 1051 23.34 42.67 -51.97
CA THR A 1051 22.08 42.59 -52.73
C THR A 1051 21.93 41.46 -53.76
N ALA A 1052 20.70 40.97 -53.94
CA ALA A 1052 20.09 40.72 -55.27
C ALA A 1052 18.56 40.78 -55.15
N GLY A 1053 17.83 41.31 -56.15
CA GLY A 1053 16.37 41.34 -56.09
C GLY A 1053 15.64 41.96 -57.28
N PHE A 1054 14.35 41.65 -57.37
CA PHE A 1054 13.28 42.33 -58.13
C PHE A 1054 11.96 41.99 -57.41
N GLY A 1055 10.94 42.86 -57.43
CA GLY A 1055 9.72 42.64 -56.64
C GLY A 1055 8.51 43.46 -57.07
N VAL A 1056 7.36 43.18 -56.46
CA VAL A 1056 6.07 43.86 -56.64
C VAL A 1056 5.39 44.07 -55.26
N ALA A 1057 4.38 44.94 -55.22
CA ALA A 1057 3.85 45.65 -54.06
C ALA A 1057 3.21 44.83 -52.90
N VAL A 1058 3.48 45.32 -51.68
CA VAL A 1058 2.54 45.63 -50.56
C VAL A 1058 1.54 44.56 -50.07
N GLY A 1059 1.68 44.21 -48.78
CA GLY A 1059 0.64 43.64 -47.91
C GLY A 1059 1.05 43.83 -46.44
N THR A 1060 0.16 44.29 -45.56
CA THR A 1060 0.51 44.80 -44.21
C THR A 1060 0.45 43.77 -43.07
N ASP A 1061 0.32 42.48 -43.40
CA ASP A 1061 -0.16 41.46 -42.45
C ASP A 1061 0.95 40.73 -41.66
N ARG A 1062 2.22 41.11 -41.87
CA ARG A 1062 3.37 40.48 -41.18
C ARG A 1062 3.66 41.01 -39.77
N LEU A 1063 3.14 42.19 -39.40
CA LEU A 1063 3.33 42.74 -38.05
C LEU A 1063 2.36 42.12 -37.02
N THR A 1064 1.15 41.78 -37.42
CA THR A 1064 0.18 41.02 -36.59
C THR A 1064 0.66 39.58 -36.39
N ALA A 1065 1.08 38.89 -37.45
CA ALA A 1065 1.65 37.54 -37.35
C ALA A 1065 2.89 37.48 -36.44
N ALA A 1066 3.79 38.48 -36.51
CA ALA A 1066 4.98 38.56 -35.66
C ALA A 1066 4.69 38.86 -34.17
N LEU A 1067 3.51 39.40 -33.84
CA LEU A 1067 3.04 39.57 -32.46
C LEU A 1067 2.31 38.33 -31.95
N SER A 1068 1.49 37.69 -32.80
CA SER A 1068 0.82 36.41 -32.48
C SER A 1068 1.84 35.33 -32.06
N ASN A 1069 2.94 35.20 -32.81
CA ASN A 1069 4.02 34.23 -32.54
C ASN A 1069 4.85 34.51 -31.27
N LYS A 1070 4.50 35.53 -30.46
CA LYS A 1070 5.03 35.71 -29.10
C LYS A 1070 4.04 35.38 -27.98
N PHE A 1071 2.76 35.17 -28.30
CA PHE A 1071 1.76 34.67 -27.35
C PHE A 1071 1.55 33.15 -27.48
N THR A 1072 1.72 32.58 -28.68
CA THR A 1072 1.43 31.15 -28.94
C THR A 1072 2.49 30.16 -28.44
N SER A 1073 3.63 30.61 -27.92
CA SER A 1073 4.80 29.75 -27.57
C SER A 1073 4.61 28.80 -26.37
N GLY A 1074 3.38 28.67 -25.86
CA GLY A 1074 2.98 27.66 -24.86
C GLY A 1074 1.60 27.05 -25.11
N VAL A 1075 0.97 27.32 -26.28
CA VAL A 1075 -0.45 27.01 -26.54
C VAL A 1075 -0.66 26.27 -27.88
N GLY A 1076 0.41 25.97 -28.63
CA GLY A 1076 0.31 25.38 -29.97
C GLY A 1076 -0.45 24.05 -30.08
N TRP A 1077 -0.49 23.25 -29.00
CA TRP A 1077 -1.25 21.98 -28.95
C TRP A 1077 -2.78 22.21 -28.86
N LEU A 1078 -3.22 23.37 -28.38
CA LEU A 1078 -4.64 23.74 -28.28
C LEU A 1078 -5.30 24.07 -29.65
N ILE A 1079 -4.51 24.07 -30.74
CA ILE A 1079 -4.93 24.46 -32.10
C ILE A 1079 -4.95 23.23 -33.04
N GLY A 1080 -4.83 22.00 -32.49
CA GLY A 1080 -5.01 20.77 -33.26
C GLY A 1080 -3.90 20.45 -34.28
N ALA A 1081 -2.67 20.92 -34.03
CA ALA A 1081 -1.51 20.51 -34.82
C ALA A 1081 -1.15 19.05 -34.50
N ASN A 1082 -1.30 18.15 -35.49
CA ASN A 1082 -0.89 16.75 -35.38
C ASN A 1082 0.64 16.65 -35.20
N GLU A 1083 1.09 15.79 -34.28
CA GLU A 1083 2.52 15.67 -33.95
C GLU A 1083 3.38 15.15 -35.12
N ASP A 1084 2.78 14.47 -36.10
CA ASP A 1084 3.43 13.93 -37.30
C ASP A 1084 3.95 15.00 -38.29
N GLU A 1085 3.53 16.28 -38.18
CA GLU A 1085 4.04 17.37 -39.05
C GLU A 1085 5.30 18.09 -38.50
N LEU A 1086 5.88 17.60 -37.39
CA LEU A 1086 7.01 18.25 -36.69
C LEU A 1086 8.31 17.40 -36.59
N SER A 1087 8.48 16.40 -37.47
CA SER A 1087 9.69 15.56 -37.56
C SER A 1087 10.60 15.88 -38.76
#